data_AF-A0A7S4VDS0-F1
#
_entry.id   AF-A0A7S4VDS0-F1
#
_cell.length_a   1.000
_cell.length_b   1.000
_cell.length_c   1.000
_cell.angle_alpha   90.00
_cell.angle_beta   90.00
_cell.angle_gamma   90.00
#
_symmetry.space_group_name_H-M   'P 1'
#
loop_
_entity.id
_entity.type
_entity.pdbx_description
1 polymer ?
#
loop_
_entity_poly.entity_id
_entity_poly.type
_entity_poly.pdbx_seq_one_letter_code
_entity_poly.pdbx_strand_id
1 'polypeptide(L)'
;MPDSGEEPAEATEKDQWTELDFRLVEIVNQEPVDPLPEVLEANPGAQKLEVDGKRGQVLSWIEEQGKYLVETFDGDQAPVPWDHLREYEPPDPEAGGFHVAMPRSDFRAEYFPMELAEALESKLYCVIQATSTPGARKSAARNLVEREEKWTRIMPDMEPAYMGQNPGGKKILWLSHSDEHDDDPSVEHGLAEADRVLTTLSGFLGPICPSLGFEAIHRTNAFVHARCSSRGEEEELLEAFWEPTYKITAEEMQAHLSFKYRRKLCMMYFVNGSGGTLTLHPSYKGWDDIKISCQENQIVVFRHDICDYTFWPEGKQFCVQAWILRAPQAGEVGISSADKTDRYNEAIDMIPDGPGYGTSPESVDCMSLACRYPGVVWAPEDYWNLLSVGCDGGLKIPNSRWDHDLYYDPNPETMTPGKAYAQHFGMLEIDALANFESTFFGIPEDEAECIDPPCRVMLEVGYDCLYRGGWTRKKLEGSTIGTCYGTAESEFAGMLMAGFWGAKKKARIGLMPAMTCSRLQYCFSIKGPTSTAETACSSALSATCVMHHWMRPQMPDQFQKRTMCAQVPYGLAGGLNAAFNANTMIGFCGAHMLSIQGRCFTFDQGGDGFLRAEGIGAMFYKTSHGEDHARLSMLVASQMNQDGRSASLTAPHGPSQQECIRYCLREGNILPFDVQVQELHGTGTALGDPIETGSLRATMMMLHGEVREQPLVKTSSKSNFGHTELNAGMCGIMKCALLGVFCAATANCHIRLLNPHIDINEYPVHFSTELIDQNKDTAYCGVSSFGWSGCNARGDMWSRCMGGPRNTDPGERRMDFTERRIFWYDSINRLSAPPEPASRAGPALDDLEAYTGEYGSGCPGFEENTFYVTGTFSGWTTMQEMEWLDDRGSYASAFTLGEAGVEQFRIVVNKSHRYAIFPAAKMADSSSLVLGPGTAPAGQSWAIDGRREGAPAGTVFFVFFTLDPESKMKRIWWEATTDERALKMAAGVSFRHSYSLVGTWTVWKPVKMGASNKEGERGVFEVEVKIGIERKEAFRILRDADSNQAIYPVRVKAEEGEQLQVKGPDHRHGDKKWEISGKMGDVVRLRFRAWEGNLSLSVISSKGVETWGSETGPAAVYYVTATWNKYGFSAMSPDPKKEGVYTLKHRLSAQRMEAFQIVIDQDYGQVIHPEIELADQLLSQAFGPDGKGEGLQWGLFGMTGVELKITLDLNQVDIDRRKVVTWSLDAPDVIPRREGLDPSADAPVFPTYDYEAT
;
A
#
# COMPACT_ATOMS: atom_id res chain seq x y z
N MET A 1 -60.10 -23.63 -6.23
CA MET A 1 -60.88 -23.24 -7.42
C MET A 1 -60.87 -21.72 -7.49
N PRO A 2 -60.41 -21.08 -8.57
CA PRO A 2 -60.01 -21.65 -9.87
C PRO A 2 -58.47 -21.82 -9.95
N ASP A 3 -57.83 -22.75 -10.67
CA ASP A 3 -58.10 -23.52 -11.90
C ASP A 3 -57.44 -22.88 -13.14
N SER A 4 -56.20 -23.31 -13.42
CA SER A 4 -55.66 -23.50 -14.77
C SER A 4 -54.40 -24.37 -14.66
N GLY A 5 -54.47 -25.59 -15.16
CA GLY A 5 -53.38 -26.56 -15.11
C GLY A 5 -52.21 -26.18 -16.00
N GLU A 6 -51.03 -26.16 -15.40
CA GLU A 6 -49.75 -26.40 -16.07
C GLU A 6 -49.03 -27.49 -15.25
N GLU A 7 -48.56 -28.53 -15.93
CA GLU A 7 -47.67 -29.53 -15.35
C GLU A 7 -46.40 -28.84 -14.85
N PRO A 8 -45.84 -29.20 -13.67
CA PRO A 8 -44.59 -28.62 -13.22
C PRO A 8 -43.50 -29.08 -14.20
N ALA A 9 -42.86 -28.12 -14.86
CA ALA A 9 -41.67 -28.36 -15.66
C ALA A 9 -40.64 -29.10 -14.79
N GLU A 10 -40.16 -30.25 -15.27
CA GLU A 10 -39.03 -30.95 -14.68
C GLU A 10 -37.85 -29.96 -14.62
N ALA A 11 -37.50 -29.54 -13.41
CA ALA A 11 -36.26 -28.81 -13.15
C ALA A 11 -35.11 -29.69 -13.65
N THR A 12 -34.37 -29.21 -14.63
CA THR A 12 -33.15 -29.87 -15.10
C THR A 12 -32.21 -30.05 -13.91
N GLU A 13 -31.57 -31.22 -13.77
CA GLU A 13 -30.56 -31.52 -12.73
C GLU A 13 -29.57 -30.36 -12.51
N LYS A 14 -29.30 -29.56 -13.55
CA LYS A 14 -28.39 -28.41 -13.50
C LYS A 14 -28.83 -27.22 -12.62
N ASP A 15 -30.13 -27.03 -12.40
CA ASP A 15 -30.66 -25.93 -11.58
C ASP A 15 -30.66 -26.24 -10.08
N GLN A 16 -30.37 -27.48 -9.69
CA GLN A 16 -30.29 -27.91 -8.27
C GLN A 16 -28.90 -27.67 -7.64
N TRP A 17 -27.85 -27.45 -8.44
CA TRP A 17 -26.45 -27.41 -7.93
C TRP A 17 -25.99 -26.07 -7.33
N THR A 18 -26.80 -25.00 -7.39
CA THR A 18 -26.43 -23.68 -6.84
C THR A 18 -27.17 -23.33 -5.54
N GLU A 19 -27.98 -24.25 -5.02
CA GLU A 19 -28.90 -23.94 -3.91
C GLU A 19 -28.20 -23.87 -2.53
N LEU A 20 -27.10 -24.61 -2.35
CA LEU A 20 -26.42 -24.77 -1.07
C LEU A 20 -25.06 -24.07 -0.96
N ASP A 21 -24.55 -23.43 -2.02
CA ASP A 21 -23.27 -22.72 -1.95
C ASP A 21 -23.30 -21.66 -0.84
N PHE A 22 -22.26 -21.66 0.00
CA PHE A 22 -22.12 -20.78 1.16
C PHE A 22 -23.19 -20.94 2.25
N ARG A 23 -24.08 -21.94 2.17
CA ARG A 23 -25.06 -22.23 3.24
C ARG A 23 -24.41 -23.00 4.38
N LEU A 24 -25.00 -22.85 5.56
CA LEU A 24 -24.70 -23.69 6.71
C LEU A 24 -25.46 -25.00 6.55
N VAL A 25 -24.79 -26.12 6.80
CA VAL A 25 -25.34 -27.46 6.57
C VAL A 25 -25.03 -28.41 7.71
N GLU A 26 -25.92 -29.36 7.93
CA GLU A 26 -25.73 -30.57 8.71
C GLU A 26 -25.55 -31.75 7.76
N ILE A 27 -24.47 -32.51 7.95
CA ILE A 27 -24.17 -33.71 7.18
C ILE A 27 -24.96 -34.86 7.78
N VAL A 28 -25.72 -35.59 6.97
CA VAL A 28 -26.63 -36.66 7.43
C VAL A 28 -26.54 -37.93 6.59
N ASN A 29 -26.65 -39.07 7.27
CA ASN A 29 -26.56 -40.41 6.68
C ASN A 29 -25.27 -40.63 5.87
N GLN A 30 -24.19 -39.91 6.17
CA GLN A 30 -22.95 -39.94 5.38
C GLN A 30 -21.98 -41.01 5.88
N GLU A 31 -21.62 -41.98 5.04
CA GLU A 31 -20.54 -42.91 5.38
C GLU A 31 -19.18 -42.19 5.47
N PRO A 32 -18.20 -42.71 6.24
CA PRO A 32 -16.90 -42.06 6.42
C PRO A 32 -16.23 -41.71 5.08
N VAL A 33 -15.84 -40.45 4.94
CA VAL A 33 -15.36 -39.87 3.68
C VAL A 33 -13.84 -39.93 3.63
N ASP A 34 -13.27 -40.21 2.46
CA ASP A 34 -11.82 -40.14 2.29
C ASP A 34 -11.36 -38.67 2.41
N PRO A 35 -10.21 -38.39 3.06
CA PRO A 35 -9.63 -37.06 3.08
C PRO A 35 -9.38 -36.54 1.66
N LEU A 36 -9.29 -35.21 1.51
CA LEU A 36 -8.99 -34.61 0.21
C LEU A 36 -7.70 -35.21 -0.39
N PRO A 37 -7.59 -35.30 -1.74
CA PRO A 37 -6.43 -35.89 -2.40
C PRO A 37 -5.09 -35.30 -1.92
N GLU A 38 -5.06 -33.99 -1.71
CA GLU A 38 -3.90 -33.25 -1.20
C GLU A 38 -3.47 -33.71 0.21
N VAL A 39 -4.45 -34.04 1.07
CA VAL A 39 -4.21 -34.56 2.43
C VAL A 39 -3.70 -36.00 2.36
N LEU A 40 -4.20 -36.81 1.43
CA LEU A 40 -3.72 -38.18 1.20
C LEU A 40 -2.34 -38.22 0.55
N GLU A 41 -2.00 -37.25 -0.30
CA GLU A 41 -0.66 -37.08 -0.86
C GLU A 41 0.36 -36.72 0.23
N ALA A 42 -0.02 -35.83 1.16
CA ALA A 42 0.81 -35.46 2.29
C ALA A 42 0.90 -36.56 3.36
N ASN A 43 -0.18 -37.32 3.57
CA ASN A 43 -0.25 -38.42 4.53
C ASN A 43 -1.01 -39.63 3.96
N PRO A 44 -0.31 -40.58 3.31
CA PRO A 44 -0.92 -41.76 2.71
C PRO A 44 -1.62 -42.70 3.71
N GLY A 45 -1.39 -42.52 5.01
CA GLY A 45 -2.04 -43.28 6.09
C GLY A 45 -3.19 -42.54 6.77
N ALA A 46 -3.63 -41.39 6.26
CA ALA A 46 -4.73 -40.63 6.84
C ALA A 46 -6.01 -41.48 6.88
N GLN A 47 -6.67 -41.49 8.05
CA GLN A 47 -7.90 -42.23 8.24
C GLN A 47 -9.07 -41.51 7.57
N LYS A 48 -10.13 -42.27 7.26
CA LYS A 48 -11.39 -41.70 6.77
C LYS A 48 -11.97 -40.73 7.81
N LEU A 49 -12.52 -39.63 7.32
CA LEU A 49 -13.15 -38.60 8.12
C LEU A 49 -14.58 -39.03 8.47
N GLU A 50 -14.85 -39.19 9.76
CA GLU A 50 -16.20 -39.35 10.31
C GLU A 50 -16.87 -37.97 10.31
N VAL A 51 -17.76 -37.74 9.33
CA VAL A 51 -18.43 -36.44 9.13
C VAL A 51 -19.94 -36.49 9.30
N ASP A 52 -20.54 -37.68 9.50
CA ASP A 52 -21.97 -37.82 9.76
C ASP A 52 -22.37 -37.10 11.06
N GLY A 53 -23.46 -36.34 11.01
CA GLY A 53 -23.95 -35.52 12.11
C GLY A 53 -23.13 -34.26 12.40
N LYS A 54 -22.04 -34.00 11.67
CA LYS A 54 -21.28 -32.74 11.81
C LYS A 54 -21.97 -31.60 11.09
N ARG A 55 -21.77 -30.40 11.62
CA ARG A 55 -22.26 -29.14 11.06
C ARG A 55 -21.11 -28.34 10.48
N GLY A 56 -21.38 -27.60 9.43
CA GLY A 56 -20.37 -26.89 8.69
C GLY A 56 -20.94 -25.90 7.69
N GLN A 57 -20.07 -25.45 6.80
CA GLN A 57 -20.37 -24.52 5.73
C GLN A 57 -19.94 -25.11 4.40
N VAL A 58 -20.81 -24.97 3.40
CA VAL A 58 -20.48 -25.32 2.02
C VAL A 58 -19.53 -24.26 1.45
N LEU A 59 -18.38 -24.68 0.92
CA LEU A 59 -17.39 -23.81 0.30
C LEU A 59 -17.62 -23.66 -1.20
N SER A 60 -17.83 -24.78 -1.89
CA SER A 60 -17.98 -24.81 -3.35
C SER A 60 -18.54 -26.15 -3.85
N TRP A 61 -19.05 -26.15 -5.07
CA TRP A 61 -19.42 -27.36 -5.82
C TRP A 61 -18.23 -27.95 -6.58
N ILE A 62 -17.96 -29.26 -6.40
CA ILE A 62 -16.91 -29.98 -7.15
C ILE A 62 -17.56 -30.75 -8.30
N GLU A 63 -17.60 -30.11 -9.49
CA GLU A 63 -18.30 -30.63 -10.68
C GLU A 63 -17.81 -32.03 -11.10
N GLU A 64 -16.50 -32.30 -10.99
CA GLU A 64 -15.90 -33.59 -11.35
C GLU A 64 -16.32 -34.75 -10.44
N GLN A 65 -16.72 -34.46 -9.19
CA GLN A 65 -17.05 -35.48 -8.18
C GLN A 65 -18.55 -35.58 -7.92
N GLY A 66 -19.34 -34.61 -8.38
CA GLY A 66 -20.77 -34.54 -8.07
C GLY A 66 -21.03 -34.34 -6.57
N LYS A 67 -20.18 -33.56 -5.88
CA LYS A 67 -20.23 -33.34 -4.43
C LYS A 67 -19.94 -31.88 -4.06
N TYR A 68 -20.49 -31.43 -2.94
CA TYR A 68 -20.13 -30.16 -2.31
C TYR A 68 -18.91 -30.33 -1.43
N LEU A 69 -17.98 -29.39 -1.49
CA LEU A 69 -16.91 -29.27 -0.50
C LEU A 69 -17.49 -28.61 0.76
N VAL A 70 -17.53 -29.34 1.88
CA VAL A 70 -18.04 -28.84 3.15
C VAL A 70 -16.90 -28.72 4.15
N GLU A 71 -16.77 -27.55 4.76
CA GLU A 71 -15.91 -27.32 5.91
C GLU A 71 -16.73 -27.42 7.19
N THR A 72 -16.41 -28.40 8.03
CA THR A 72 -17.05 -28.57 9.34
C THR A 72 -16.55 -27.53 10.34
N PHE A 73 -17.35 -27.18 11.35
CA PHE A 73 -16.91 -26.27 12.41
C PHE A 73 -15.76 -26.83 13.27
N ASP A 74 -15.49 -28.12 13.16
CA ASP A 74 -14.33 -28.80 13.75
C ASP A 74 -13.08 -28.74 12.85
N GLY A 75 -13.13 -27.99 11.73
CA GLY A 75 -11.98 -27.71 10.88
C GLY A 75 -11.65 -28.80 9.84
N ASP A 76 -12.47 -29.86 9.73
CA ASP A 76 -12.35 -30.88 8.68
C ASP A 76 -12.99 -30.39 7.38
N GLN A 77 -12.36 -30.67 6.23
CA GLN A 77 -12.93 -30.45 4.90
C GLN A 77 -13.23 -31.79 4.22
N ALA A 78 -14.46 -31.97 3.75
CA ALA A 78 -14.89 -33.22 3.13
C ALA A 78 -15.82 -32.98 1.93
N PRO A 79 -15.64 -33.73 0.82
CA PRO A 79 -16.58 -33.72 -0.29
C PRO A 79 -17.81 -34.57 0.06
N VAL A 80 -18.99 -33.95 0.16
CA VAL A 80 -20.26 -34.57 0.56
C VAL A 80 -21.31 -34.44 -0.56
N PRO A 81 -22.01 -35.52 -0.95
CA PRO A 81 -23.11 -35.43 -1.92
C PRO A 81 -24.28 -34.57 -1.39
N TRP A 82 -25.00 -33.94 -2.31
CA TRP A 82 -26.09 -33.00 -1.96
C TRP A 82 -27.21 -33.66 -1.14
N ASP A 83 -27.54 -34.93 -1.40
CA ASP A 83 -28.61 -35.69 -0.73
C ASP A 83 -28.24 -36.10 0.71
N HIS A 84 -26.99 -35.89 1.10
CA HIS A 84 -26.45 -36.05 2.44
C HIS A 84 -26.28 -34.72 3.18
N LEU A 85 -26.70 -33.60 2.60
CA LEU A 85 -26.67 -32.28 3.23
C LEU A 85 -28.08 -31.80 3.54
N ARG A 86 -28.26 -31.27 4.75
CA ARG A 86 -29.47 -30.55 5.15
C ARG A 86 -29.07 -29.14 5.55
N GLU A 87 -29.81 -28.14 5.12
CA GLU A 87 -29.59 -26.77 5.58
C GLU A 87 -29.73 -26.71 7.11
N TYR A 88 -28.77 -26.06 7.75
CA TYR A 88 -28.70 -25.89 9.19
C TYR A 88 -28.88 -24.42 9.54
N GLU A 89 -30.00 -24.10 10.18
CA GLU A 89 -30.20 -22.79 10.78
C GLU A 89 -29.74 -22.84 12.24
N PRO A 90 -28.69 -22.09 12.62
CA PRO A 90 -28.26 -22.02 14.00
C PRO A 90 -29.36 -21.36 14.86
N PRO A 91 -29.56 -21.83 16.11
CA PRO A 91 -30.41 -21.11 17.06
C PRO A 91 -29.92 -19.68 17.30
N ASP A 92 -30.76 -18.83 17.89
CA ASP A 92 -30.29 -17.53 18.38
C ASP A 92 -29.18 -17.73 19.43
N PRO A 93 -28.19 -16.81 19.53
CA PRO A 93 -27.11 -16.95 20.50
C PRO A 93 -27.56 -17.03 21.97
N GLU A 94 -28.69 -16.43 22.31
CA GLU A 94 -29.32 -16.52 23.63
C GLU A 94 -29.79 -17.96 23.94
N ALA A 95 -30.07 -18.75 22.90
CA ALA A 95 -30.38 -20.18 22.98
C ALA A 95 -29.16 -21.07 22.72
N GLY A 96 -27.95 -20.50 22.63
CA GLY A 96 -26.69 -21.22 22.43
C GLY A 96 -26.29 -21.44 20.97
N GLY A 97 -26.89 -20.74 20.01
CA GLY A 97 -26.41 -20.74 18.63
C GLY A 97 -25.44 -19.59 18.33
N PHE A 98 -25.42 -19.11 17.09
CA PHE A 98 -24.47 -18.07 16.63
C PHE A 98 -25.07 -17.28 15.47
N HIS A 99 -24.51 -16.09 15.20
CA HIS A 99 -24.94 -15.24 14.09
C HIS A 99 -24.23 -15.60 12.79
N VAL A 100 -22.91 -15.77 12.87
CA VAL A 100 -22.04 -15.94 11.69
C VAL A 100 -21.01 -17.03 11.92
N ALA A 101 -20.52 -17.67 10.86
CA ALA A 101 -19.40 -18.60 10.92
C ALA A 101 -18.14 -17.94 10.34
N MET A 102 -17.00 -18.16 11.00
CA MET A 102 -15.72 -17.57 10.59
C MET A 102 -15.26 -18.18 9.26
N PRO A 103 -14.89 -17.36 8.26
CA PRO A 103 -14.46 -17.86 6.96
C PRO A 103 -13.00 -18.31 7.01
N ARG A 104 -12.70 -19.46 6.40
CA ARG A 104 -11.33 -19.93 6.16
C ARG A 104 -10.91 -19.79 4.69
N SER A 105 -11.86 -19.60 3.78
CA SER A 105 -11.62 -19.40 2.34
C SER A 105 -11.75 -17.94 1.93
N ASP A 106 -10.96 -17.53 0.94
CA ASP A 106 -10.92 -16.14 0.42
C ASP A 106 -12.30 -15.66 -0.07
N PHE A 107 -13.14 -16.58 -0.57
CA PHE A 107 -14.45 -16.26 -1.18
C PHE A 107 -15.52 -15.72 -0.21
N ARG A 108 -15.48 -16.08 1.09
CA ARG A 108 -16.44 -15.57 2.09
C ARG A 108 -15.84 -14.46 2.96
N ALA A 109 -14.54 -14.20 2.82
CA ALA A 109 -13.84 -13.14 3.53
C ALA A 109 -14.41 -11.74 3.19
N GLU A 110 -15.02 -11.58 2.02
CA GLU A 110 -15.64 -10.33 1.55
C GLU A 110 -16.93 -9.97 2.31
N TYR A 111 -17.79 -10.96 2.61
CA TYR A 111 -19.10 -10.74 3.25
C TYR A 111 -19.05 -10.75 4.78
N PHE A 112 -18.09 -11.49 5.36
CA PHE A 112 -17.98 -11.68 6.81
C PHE A 112 -17.86 -10.36 7.60
N PRO A 113 -17.05 -9.36 7.19
CA PRO A 113 -17.02 -8.05 7.87
C PRO A 113 -18.38 -7.36 7.92
N MET A 114 -19.22 -7.53 6.89
CA MET A 114 -20.52 -6.88 6.80
C MET A 114 -21.52 -7.49 7.77
N GLU A 115 -21.55 -8.82 7.87
CA GLU A 115 -22.39 -9.54 8.85
C GLU A 115 -21.95 -9.19 10.29
N LEU A 116 -20.65 -9.01 10.52
CA LEU A 116 -20.12 -8.52 11.79
C LEU A 116 -20.59 -7.09 12.09
N ALA A 117 -20.49 -6.18 11.12
CA ALA A 117 -20.93 -4.79 11.27
C ALA A 117 -22.43 -4.72 11.59
N GLU A 118 -23.26 -5.44 10.83
CA GLU A 118 -24.71 -5.48 11.04
C GLU A 118 -25.08 -5.99 12.44
N ALA A 119 -24.46 -7.08 12.89
CA ALA A 119 -24.70 -7.62 14.22
C ALA A 119 -24.26 -6.65 15.33
N LEU A 120 -23.10 -6.01 15.19
CA LEU A 120 -22.57 -5.04 16.16
C LEU A 120 -23.40 -3.74 16.19
N GLU A 121 -23.93 -3.27 15.08
CA GLU A 121 -24.80 -2.08 15.02
C GLU A 121 -26.20 -2.35 15.55
N SER A 122 -26.79 -3.47 15.15
CA SER A 122 -28.21 -3.75 15.44
C SER A 122 -28.46 -4.45 16.77
N LYS A 123 -27.51 -5.29 17.22
CA LYS A 123 -27.65 -6.10 18.44
C LYS A 123 -26.62 -5.76 19.52
N LEU A 124 -25.64 -4.90 19.24
CA LEU A 124 -24.48 -4.58 20.10
C LEU A 124 -23.41 -5.69 20.19
N TYR A 125 -23.71 -6.89 19.73
CA TYR A 125 -22.80 -8.03 19.78
C TYR A 125 -22.97 -8.96 18.57
N CYS A 126 -21.91 -9.71 18.29
CA CYS A 126 -21.90 -10.79 17.33
C CYS A 126 -21.34 -12.06 17.97
N VAL A 127 -22.04 -13.19 17.82
CA VAL A 127 -21.51 -14.51 18.17
C VAL A 127 -21.09 -15.20 16.90
N ILE A 128 -19.82 -15.60 16.87
CA ILE A 128 -19.12 -16.14 15.72
C ILE A 128 -18.79 -17.59 16.04
N GLN A 129 -19.17 -18.51 15.16
CA GLN A 129 -18.69 -19.88 15.19
C GLN A 129 -17.27 -19.94 14.62
N ALA A 130 -16.28 -20.31 15.42
CA ALA A 130 -14.90 -20.47 14.97
C ALA A 130 -14.69 -21.84 14.29
N THR A 131 -13.57 -21.96 13.57
CA THR A 131 -13.17 -23.15 12.80
C THR A 131 -11.88 -23.77 13.36
N SER A 132 -11.82 -24.01 14.67
CA SER A 132 -10.66 -24.66 15.33
C SER A 132 -10.92 -26.14 15.56
N THR A 133 -9.89 -26.99 15.46
CA THR A 133 -10.06 -28.44 15.60
C THR A 133 -10.24 -28.89 17.05
N PRO A 134 -10.95 -29.99 17.33
CA PRO A 134 -11.04 -30.55 18.68
C PRO A 134 -9.67 -30.88 19.28
N GLY A 135 -8.67 -31.21 18.45
CA GLY A 135 -7.28 -31.43 18.85
C GLY A 135 -6.64 -30.15 19.39
N ALA A 136 -6.70 -29.06 18.62
CA ALA A 136 -6.20 -27.75 19.00
C ALA A 136 -6.86 -27.25 20.30
N ARG A 137 -8.19 -27.35 20.41
CA ARG A 137 -8.95 -26.93 21.61
C ARG A 137 -8.54 -27.74 22.86
N LYS A 138 -8.33 -29.05 22.73
CA LYS A 138 -7.81 -29.91 23.82
C LYS A 138 -6.37 -29.57 24.18
N SER A 139 -5.53 -29.26 23.19
CA SER A 139 -4.15 -28.84 23.44
C SER A 139 -4.10 -27.52 24.22
N ALA A 140 -4.96 -26.56 23.86
CA ALA A 140 -5.09 -25.30 24.59
C ALA A 140 -5.44 -25.52 26.08
N ALA A 141 -6.38 -26.42 26.36
CA ALA A 141 -6.74 -26.78 27.73
C ALA A 141 -5.58 -27.45 28.49
N ARG A 142 -4.78 -28.30 27.83
CA ARG A 142 -3.58 -28.91 28.41
C ARG A 142 -2.51 -27.87 28.72
N ASN A 143 -2.27 -26.93 27.81
CA ASN A 143 -1.28 -25.85 28.01
C ASN A 143 -1.60 -24.98 29.22
N LEU A 144 -2.88 -24.79 29.57
CA LEU A 144 -3.27 -24.07 30.78
C LEU A 144 -2.97 -24.84 32.07
N VAL A 145 -3.07 -26.17 32.05
CA VAL A 145 -2.70 -27.03 33.19
C VAL A 145 -1.18 -27.00 33.40
N GLU A 146 -0.41 -27.01 32.31
CA GLU A 146 1.05 -26.90 32.35
C GLU A 146 1.54 -25.55 32.92
N ARG A 147 0.69 -24.51 32.89
CA ARG A 147 0.98 -23.15 33.37
C ARG A 147 0.29 -22.80 34.69
N GLU A 148 -0.01 -23.80 35.53
CA GLU A 148 -0.75 -23.62 36.79
C GLU A 148 -0.09 -22.59 37.74
N GLU A 149 1.23 -22.49 37.75
CA GLU A 149 1.98 -21.53 38.61
C GLU A 149 1.98 -20.07 38.08
N LYS A 150 1.57 -19.83 36.83
CA LYS A 150 1.60 -18.49 36.21
C LYS A 150 0.29 -17.71 36.34
N TRP A 151 -0.74 -18.31 36.95
CA TRP A 151 -2.01 -17.64 37.15
C TRP A 151 -1.87 -16.50 38.15
N THR A 152 -2.46 -15.35 37.82
CA THR A 152 -2.46 -14.14 38.65
C THR A 152 -3.87 -13.56 38.72
N ARG A 153 -4.03 -12.42 39.40
CA ARG A 153 -5.27 -11.63 39.38
C ARG A 153 -4.97 -10.22 38.87
N ILE A 154 -5.96 -9.57 38.25
CA ILE A 154 -5.87 -8.12 38.01
C ILE A 154 -6.12 -7.43 39.35
N MET A 155 -5.39 -6.34 39.61
CA MET A 155 -5.63 -5.54 40.81
C MET A 155 -7.12 -5.18 40.95
N PRO A 156 -7.72 -5.35 42.15
CA PRO A 156 -9.16 -5.15 42.34
C PRO A 156 -9.74 -3.84 41.81
N ASP A 157 -9.01 -2.72 41.94
CA ASP A 157 -9.46 -1.40 41.49
C ASP A 157 -9.44 -1.25 39.95
N MET A 158 -8.63 -2.05 39.25
CA MET A 158 -8.51 -2.06 37.78
C MET A 158 -9.30 -3.18 37.12
N GLU A 159 -9.64 -4.22 37.88
CA GLU A 159 -10.34 -5.43 37.44
C GLU A 159 -11.62 -5.13 36.62
N PRO A 160 -12.51 -4.20 37.03
CA PRO A 160 -13.76 -3.96 36.31
C PRO A 160 -13.57 -3.46 34.86
N ALA A 161 -12.44 -2.81 34.59
CA ALA A 161 -12.15 -2.26 33.27
C ALA A 161 -11.78 -3.36 32.26
N TYR A 162 -11.23 -4.48 32.72
CA TYR A 162 -10.87 -5.61 31.87
C TYR A 162 -11.90 -6.73 31.89
N MET A 163 -12.64 -6.88 32.98
CA MET A 163 -13.43 -8.08 33.27
C MET A 163 -14.94 -7.81 33.41
N GLY A 164 -15.36 -6.57 33.18
CA GLY A 164 -16.74 -6.13 33.34
C GLY A 164 -17.17 -6.02 34.80
N GLN A 165 -18.48 -6.02 35.03
CA GLN A 165 -19.10 -5.89 36.36
C GLN A 165 -18.90 -7.16 37.19
N ASN A 166 -18.72 -6.96 38.50
CA ASN A 166 -18.56 -8.03 39.50
C ASN A 166 -17.52 -9.11 39.11
N PRO A 167 -16.27 -8.74 38.84
CA PRO A 167 -15.32 -9.63 38.17
C PRO A 167 -14.67 -10.69 39.06
N GLY A 168 -14.91 -10.67 40.38
CA GLY A 168 -14.20 -11.52 41.35
C GLY A 168 -14.32 -13.03 41.13
N GLY A 169 -13.55 -13.83 41.87
CA GLY A 169 -13.54 -15.29 41.72
C GLY A 169 -12.95 -15.82 40.40
N LYS A 170 -12.23 -14.97 39.66
CA LYS A 170 -11.54 -15.32 38.41
C LYS A 170 -10.04 -15.09 38.54
N LYS A 171 -9.28 -15.94 37.85
CA LYS A 171 -7.83 -15.82 37.69
C LYS A 171 -7.50 -15.57 36.22
N ILE A 172 -6.37 -14.91 35.97
CA ILE A 172 -5.90 -14.57 34.63
C ILE A 172 -4.50 -15.11 34.35
N LEU A 173 -4.22 -15.32 33.07
CA LEU A 173 -2.90 -15.63 32.53
C LEU A 173 -2.68 -14.73 31.32
N TRP A 174 -1.74 -13.80 31.40
CA TRP A 174 -1.37 -12.97 30.24
C TRP A 174 -0.67 -13.84 29.18
N LEU A 175 -1.07 -13.70 27.92
CA LEU A 175 -0.35 -14.31 26.81
C LEU A 175 0.72 -13.31 26.35
N SER A 176 1.98 -13.58 26.68
CA SER A 176 3.12 -12.78 26.19
C SER A 176 3.70 -13.41 24.92
N HIS A 177 4.26 -12.59 24.03
CA HIS A 177 5.01 -13.07 22.85
C HIS A 177 6.30 -13.83 23.23
N SER A 178 6.69 -13.82 24.51
CA SER A 178 7.89 -14.49 25.04
C SER A 178 7.67 -15.94 25.48
N ASP A 179 6.42 -16.41 25.52
CA ASP A 179 6.04 -17.74 26.00
C ASP A 179 5.99 -18.81 24.88
N GLU A 180 6.52 -18.50 23.69
CA GLU A 180 6.58 -19.38 22.49
C GLU A 180 7.88 -20.21 22.38
N HIS A 181 8.74 -20.22 23.40
CA HIS A 181 9.99 -20.99 23.45
C HIS A 181 9.89 -22.37 24.12
N ASP A 182 8.86 -23.16 23.78
CA ASP A 182 8.93 -24.62 23.96
C ASP A 182 9.25 -25.26 22.61
N ASP A 183 10.54 -25.54 22.40
CA ASP A 183 11.18 -26.08 21.20
C ASP A 183 10.79 -27.55 20.91
N ASP A 184 9.49 -27.84 20.76
CA ASP A 184 9.02 -29.11 20.20
C ASP A 184 8.04 -28.88 19.04
N PRO A 185 8.50 -28.92 17.77
CA PRO A 185 7.63 -28.79 16.60
C PRO A 185 6.60 -29.94 16.46
N SER A 186 6.64 -30.95 17.35
CA SER A 186 5.61 -32.00 17.43
C SER A 186 4.45 -31.68 18.38
N VAL A 187 4.50 -30.55 19.11
CA VAL A 187 3.45 -30.11 20.04
C VAL A 187 2.72 -28.88 19.47
N GLU A 188 1.53 -29.08 18.91
CA GLU A 188 0.63 -27.97 18.56
C GLU A 188 0.24 -27.16 19.82
N HIS A 189 0.67 -25.90 19.92
CA HIS A 189 0.26 -25.00 21.01
C HIS A 189 -1.10 -24.37 20.73
N GLY A 190 -2.17 -24.99 21.27
CA GLY A 190 -3.54 -24.57 21.01
C GLY A 190 -3.90 -23.17 21.52
N LEU A 191 -3.19 -22.62 22.53
CA LEU A 191 -3.39 -21.24 22.99
C LEU A 191 -2.87 -20.21 21.98
N ALA A 192 -1.75 -20.49 21.31
CA ALA A 192 -1.20 -19.63 20.26
C ALA A 192 -2.12 -19.62 19.03
N GLU A 193 -2.70 -20.77 18.68
CA GLU A 193 -3.73 -20.85 17.63
C GLU A 193 -4.96 -20.00 17.98
N ALA A 194 -5.43 -20.08 19.23
CA ALA A 194 -6.55 -19.26 19.68
C ALA A 194 -6.27 -17.75 19.63
N ASP A 195 -5.04 -17.32 19.94
CA ASP A 195 -4.64 -15.92 19.81
C ASP A 195 -4.54 -15.47 18.34
N ARG A 196 -4.02 -16.33 17.46
CA ARG A 196 -3.99 -16.10 16.00
C ARG A 196 -5.40 -15.93 15.42
N VAL A 197 -6.37 -16.73 15.86
CA VAL A 197 -7.78 -16.60 15.45
C VAL A 197 -8.31 -15.19 15.78
N LEU A 198 -8.02 -14.67 16.97
CA LEU A 198 -8.39 -13.30 17.35
C LEU A 198 -7.62 -12.22 16.55
N THR A 199 -6.39 -12.50 16.10
CA THR A 199 -5.60 -11.59 15.25
C THR A 199 -6.24 -11.50 13.87
N THR A 200 -6.57 -12.65 13.27
CA THR A 200 -7.28 -12.72 11.99
C THR A 200 -8.63 -11.99 12.09
N LEU A 201 -9.39 -12.22 13.16
CA LEU A 201 -10.66 -11.51 13.39
C LEU A 201 -10.48 -9.99 13.51
N SER A 202 -9.39 -9.53 14.12
CA SER A 202 -9.09 -8.09 14.21
C SER A 202 -8.84 -7.46 12.84
N GLY A 203 -8.25 -8.20 11.90
CA GLY A 203 -8.10 -7.76 10.50
C GLY A 203 -9.44 -7.51 9.81
N PHE A 204 -10.46 -8.32 10.11
CA PHE A 204 -11.82 -8.12 9.58
C PHE A 204 -12.58 -7.00 10.30
N LEU A 205 -12.34 -6.81 11.60
CA LEU A 205 -13.01 -5.77 12.39
C LEU A 205 -12.44 -4.36 12.12
N GLY A 206 -11.16 -4.23 11.75
CA GLY A 206 -10.51 -2.94 11.51
C GLY A 206 -11.24 -2.04 10.50
N PRO A 207 -11.50 -2.51 9.26
CA PRO A 207 -12.21 -1.75 8.23
C PRO A 207 -13.64 -1.33 8.59
N ILE A 208 -14.33 -2.08 9.47
CA ILE A 208 -15.71 -1.75 9.87
C ILE A 208 -15.78 -0.75 11.01
N CYS A 209 -14.73 -0.59 11.82
CA CYS A 209 -14.76 0.29 12.99
C CYS A 209 -15.25 1.73 12.69
N PRO A 210 -14.86 2.38 11.57
CA PRO A 210 -15.37 3.69 11.19
C PRO A 210 -16.90 3.75 11.07
N SER A 211 -17.55 2.71 10.52
CA SER A 211 -19.03 2.61 10.43
C SER A 211 -19.68 2.56 11.82
N LEU A 212 -18.99 1.92 12.77
CA LEU A 212 -19.42 1.87 14.16
C LEU A 212 -19.09 3.18 14.92
N GLY A 213 -18.51 4.19 14.28
CA GLY A 213 -18.27 5.52 14.85
C GLY A 213 -16.93 5.71 15.56
N PHE A 214 -15.90 4.92 15.25
CA PHE A 214 -14.53 5.16 15.72
C PHE A 214 -13.46 4.57 14.79
N GLU A 215 -12.28 5.17 14.71
CA GLU A 215 -11.14 4.58 13.98
C GLU A 215 -10.38 3.59 14.86
N ALA A 216 -10.18 2.36 14.40
CA ALA A 216 -9.36 1.36 15.07
C ALA A 216 -7.87 1.59 14.80
N ILE A 217 -7.05 1.50 15.85
CA ILE A 217 -5.59 1.74 15.74
C ILE A 217 -4.76 0.49 16.03
N HIS A 218 -5.17 -0.32 17.01
CA HIS A 218 -4.43 -1.51 17.43
C HIS A 218 -5.33 -2.45 18.25
N ARG A 219 -4.97 -3.75 18.26
CA ARG A 219 -5.58 -4.81 19.08
C ARG A 219 -4.70 -5.12 20.29
N THR A 220 -5.23 -5.14 21.51
CA THR A 220 -4.42 -5.50 22.69
C THR A 220 -3.93 -6.96 22.62
N ASN A 221 -2.82 -7.24 23.32
CA ASN A 221 -2.44 -8.62 23.63
C ASN A 221 -3.62 -9.36 24.29
N ALA A 222 -3.77 -10.64 23.98
CA ALA A 222 -4.76 -11.47 24.64
C ALA A 222 -4.32 -11.86 26.05
N PHE A 223 -5.30 -12.14 26.89
CA PHE A 223 -5.10 -12.86 28.13
C PHE A 223 -6.18 -13.94 28.26
N VAL A 224 -5.85 -14.98 29.01
CA VAL A 224 -6.78 -16.03 29.37
C VAL A 224 -7.37 -15.71 30.73
N HIS A 225 -8.66 -15.96 30.92
CA HIS A 225 -9.25 -15.95 32.24
C HIS A 225 -10.16 -17.16 32.48
N ALA A 226 -10.13 -17.66 33.73
CA ALA A 226 -10.85 -18.84 34.18
C ALA A 226 -11.34 -18.65 35.63
N ARG A 227 -12.24 -19.53 36.08
CA ARG A 227 -12.74 -19.51 37.47
C ARG A 227 -11.65 -20.00 38.45
N CYS A 228 -11.58 -19.40 39.63
CA CYS A 228 -10.82 -19.98 40.74
C CYS A 228 -11.49 -21.29 41.20
N SER A 229 -10.68 -22.32 41.43
CA SER A 229 -11.07 -23.65 41.90
C SER A 229 -11.61 -23.65 43.32
N SER A 230 -11.18 -22.69 44.16
CA SER A 230 -11.64 -22.53 45.53
C SER A 230 -11.51 -21.08 46.00
N ARG A 231 -12.19 -20.74 47.10
CA ARG A 231 -12.01 -19.44 47.77
C ARG A 231 -10.61 -19.26 48.34
N GLY A 232 -9.93 -20.35 48.71
CA GLY A 232 -8.54 -20.28 49.20
C GLY A 232 -7.57 -19.85 48.11
N GLU A 233 -7.72 -20.35 46.88
CA GLU A 233 -6.93 -19.91 45.72
C GLU A 233 -7.18 -18.42 45.40
N GLU A 234 -8.42 -17.97 45.54
CA GLU A 234 -8.76 -16.55 45.35
C GLU A 234 -8.09 -15.65 46.41
N GLU A 235 -8.05 -16.08 47.67
CA GLU A 235 -7.41 -15.34 48.77
C GLU A 235 -5.87 -15.30 48.59
N GLU A 236 -5.25 -16.42 48.19
CA GLU A 236 -3.80 -16.51 47.94
C GLU A 236 -3.35 -15.58 46.79
N LEU A 237 -4.09 -15.55 45.68
CA LEU A 237 -3.81 -14.63 44.57
C LEU A 237 -4.02 -13.16 44.93
N LEU A 238 -4.88 -12.86 45.91
CA LEU A 238 -5.11 -11.50 46.41
C LEU A 238 -4.04 -11.05 47.41
N GLU A 239 -3.53 -11.95 48.26
CA GLU A 239 -2.49 -11.64 49.26
C GLU A 239 -1.23 -11.05 48.63
N ALA A 240 -0.89 -11.46 47.40
CA ALA A 240 0.21 -10.90 46.61
C ALA A 240 0.14 -9.37 46.41
N PHE A 241 -1.06 -8.78 46.47
CA PHE A 241 -1.26 -7.32 46.35
C PHE A 241 -1.23 -6.59 47.70
N TRP A 242 -1.32 -7.32 48.80
CA TRP A 242 -1.44 -6.76 50.15
C TRP A 242 -0.09 -6.63 50.86
N GLU A 243 1.01 -6.99 50.17
CA GLU A 243 2.35 -6.65 50.62
C GLU A 243 2.48 -5.11 50.79
N PRO A 244 3.02 -4.61 51.92
CA PRO A 244 3.11 -3.17 52.23
C PRO A 244 3.91 -2.34 51.20
N THR A 245 4.59 -2.99 50.26
CA THR A 245 5.47 -2.43 49.26
C THR A 245 4.84 -2.24 47.89
N TYR A 246 3.68 -2.86 47.59
CA TYR A 246 3.05 -2.73 46.28
C TYR A 246 2.31 -1.39 46.15
N LYS A 247 2.81 -0.50 45.28
CA LYS A 247 2.21 0.81 45.00
C LYS A 247 1.91 0.91 43.51
N ILE A 248 0.66 1.20 43.17
CA ILE A 248 0.27 1.56 41.81
C ILE A 248 1.04 2.82 41.42
N THR A 249 1.81 2.72 40.36
CA THR A 249 2.51 3.87 39.78
C THR A 249 1.53 4.78 39.04
N ALA A 250 1.87 6.05 38.90
CA ALA A 250 1.09 6.98 38.08
C ALA A 250 0.99 6.49 36.61
N GLU A 251 2.05 5.83 36.13
CA GLU A 251 2.11 5.24 34.78
C GLU A 251 1.15 4.06 34.61
N GLU A 252 1.10 3.12 35.55
CA GLU A 252 0.13 2.01 35.54
C GLU A 252 -1.31 2.54 35.61
N MET A 253 -1.55 3.56 36.43
CA MET A 253 -2.86 4.22 36.51
C MET A 253 -3.22 4.94 35.21
N GLN A 254 -2.27 5.62 34.57
CA GLN A 254 -2.50 6.32 33.31
C GLN A 254 -2.71 5.35 32.13
N ALA A 255 -1.92 4.28 32.05
CA ALA A 255 -2.10 3.21 31.08
C ALA A 255 -3.48 2.55 31.23
N HIS A 256 -3.90 2.30 32.48
CA HIS A 256 -5.21 1.80 32.81
C HIS A 256 -6.34 2.75 32.36
N LEU A 257 -6.23 4.04 32.68
CA LEU A 257 -7.22 5.05 32.27
C LEU A 257 -7.27 5.19 30.74
N SER A 258 -6.13 5.23 30.07
CA SER A 258 -6.01 5.28 28.62
C SER A 258 -6.69 4.08 27.96
N PHE A 259 -6.40 2.86 28.43
CA PHE A 259 -7.10 1.65 28.01
C PHE A 259 -8.62 1.78 28.23
N LYS A 260 -9.04 2.25 29.40
CA LYS A 260 -10.45 2.41 29.75
C LYS A 260 -11.22 3.37 28.85
N TYR A 261 -10.61 4.48 28.44
CA TYR A 261 -11.26 5.45 27.55
C TYR A 261 -11.23 5.06 26.07
N ARG A 262 -10.29 4.18 25.70
CA ARG A 262 -10.02 3.84 24.28
C ARG A 262 -10.56 2.50 23.85
N ARG A 263 -10.88 1.59 24.76
CA ARG A 263 -11.46 0.28 24.38
C ARG A 263 -12.85 0.46 23.77
N LYS A 264 -13.06 -0.17 22.61
CA LYS A 264 -14.30 -0.04 21.84
C LYS A 264 -14.99 -1.37 21.59
N LEU A 265 -14.23 -2.36 21.09
CA LEU A 265 -14.74 -3.72 20.90
C LEU A 265 -14.01 -4.68 21.83
N CYS A 266 -14.77 -5.53 22.51
CA CYS A 266 -14.25 -6.69 23.24
C CYS A 266 -14.42 -7.92 22.37
N MET A 267 -13.41 -8.81 22.34
CA MET A 267 -13.50 -10.13 21.73
C MET A 267 -13.22 -11.18 22.80
N MET A 268 -14.14 -12.13 22.96
CA MET A 268 -14.06 -13.22 23.94
C MET A 268 -14.17 -14.56 23.22
N TYR A 269 -13.09 -15.33 23.17
CA TYR A 269 -13.05 -16.65 22.54
C TYR A 269 -13.16 -17.78 23.58
N PHE A 270 -14.28 -18.50 23.53
CA PHE A 270 -14.59 -19.65 24.38
C PHE A 270 -14.00 -20.94 23.78
N VAL A 271 -12.70 -21.14 23.95
CA VAL A 271 -11.97 -22.26 23.33
C VAL A 271 -12.45 -23.63 23.86
N ASN A 272 -12.78 -23.72 25.15
CA ASN A 272 -13.22 -24.98 25.77
C ASN A 272 -14.31 -24.77 26.83
N GLY A 273 -15.25 -25.71 26.89
CA GLY A 273 -16.31 -25.75 27.90
C GLY A 273 -17.51 -24.90 27.49
N SER A 274 -18.71 -25.45 27.72
CA SER A 274 -20.00 -24.80 27.44
C SER A 274 -20.79 -24.65 28.74
N GLY A 275 -21.67 -23.64 28.82
CA GLY A 275 -22.56 -23.43 29.97
C GLY A 275 -22.34 -22.10 30.71
N GLY A 276 -21.23 -21.40 30.46
CA GLY A 276 -21.05 -20.02 30.92
C GLY A 276 -22.12 -19.08 30.37
N THR A 277 -22.52 -18.09 31.17
CA THR A 277 -23.44 -17.04 30.72
C THR A 277 -22.69 -15.71 30.66
N LEU A 278 -22.63 -15.11 29.46
CA LEU A 278 -22.19 -13.74 29.24
C LEU A 278 -23.44 -12.84 29.20
N THR A 279 -23.58 -11.97 30.19
CA THR A 279 -24.65 -10.98 30.22
C THR A 279 -24.10 -9.64 29.77
N LEU A 280 -24.62 -9.06 28.69
CA LEU A 280 -24.32 -7.69 28.29
C LEU A 280 -25.34 -6.74 28.91
N HIS A 281 -24.86 -5.62 29.41
CA HIS A 281 -25.62 -4.57 30.09
C HIS A 281 -25.54 -3.28 29.26
N PRO A 282 -26.47 -3.07 28.30
CA PRO A 282 -26.46 -1.88 27.47
C PRO A 282 -26.61 -0.59 28.29
N SER A 283 -25.84 0.45 27.95
CA SER A 283 -25.81 1.71 28.70
C SER A 283 -27.02 2.62 28.46
N TYR A 284 -27.87 2.31 27.47
CA TYR A 284 -29.03 3.12 27.09
C TYR A 284 -30.28 2.79 27.93
N LYS A 285 -30.97 3.81 28.46
CA LYS A 285 -32.22 3.63 29.21
C LYS A 285 -33.30 2.99 28.33
N GLY A 286 -33.73 1.78 28.69
CA GLY A 286 -34.85 1.05 28.05
C GLY A 286 -34.46 -0.23 27.32
N TRP A 287 -33.18 -0.60 27.31
CA TRP A 287 -32.72 -1.91 26.83
C TRP A 287 -32.62 -2.90 28.00
N ASP A 288 -33.08 -4.13 27.79
CA ASP A 288 -32.96 -5.21 28.77
C ASP A 288 -31.56 -5.85 28.69
N ASP A 289 -31.14 -6.51 29.78
CA ASP A 289 -29.91 -7.30 29.81
C ASP A 289 -29.97 -8.44 28.77
N ILE A 290 -28.92 -8.55 27.96
CA ILE A 290 -28.80 -9.59 26.93
C ILE A 290 -28.01 -10.75 27.50
N LYS A 291 -28.61 -11.94 27.58
CA LYS A 291 -27.97 -13.14 28.13
C LYS A 291 -27.57 -14.09 27.01
N ILE A 292 -26.26 -14.18 26.77
CA ILE A 292 -25.67 -15.03 25.74
C ILE A 292 -25.20 -16.33 26.41
N SER A 293 -25.62 -17.47 25.86
CA SER A 293 -25.19 -18.78 26.33
C SER A 293 -23.88 -19.17 25.64
N CYS A 294 -22.77 -19.07 26.37
CA CYS A 294 -21.43 -19.33 25.82
C CYS A 294 -21.24 -20.82 25.51
N GLN A 295 -21.03 -21.14 24.23
CA GLN A 295 -20.65 -22.49 23.79
C GLN A 295 -19.15 -22.57 23.53
N GLU A 296 -18.63 -23.79 23.55
CA GLU A 296 -17.27 -24.03 23.09
C GLU A 296 -17.11 -23.67 21.60
N ASN A 297 -15.88 -23.33 21.21
CA ASN A 297 -15.51 -22.97 19.84
C ASN A 297 -16.29 -21.74 19.29
N GLN A 298 -16.76 -20.85 20.17
CA GLN A 298 -17.43 -19.62 19.77
C GLN A 298 -16.68 -18.38 20.24
N ILE A 299 -16.71 -17.34 19.42
CA ILE A 299 -16.17 -16.02 19.75
C ILE A 299 -17.34 -15.05 19.89
N VAL A 300 -17.37 -14.29 20.98
CA VAL A 300 -18.33 -13.20 21.13
C VAL A 300 -17.59 -11.88 21.00
N VAL A 301 -18.03 -11.06 20.04
CA VAL A 301 -17.54 -9.69 19.85
C VAL A 301 -18.63 -8.72 20.26
N PHE A 302 -18.35 -7.70 21.06
CA PHE A 302 -19.37 -6.73 21.46
C PHE A 302 -18.86 -5.30 21.64
N ARG A 303 -19.79 -4.36 21.49
CA ARG A 303 -19.64 -2.90 21.54
C ARG A 303 -19.47 -2.37 22.96
N HIS A 304 -18.32 -2.62 23.57
CA HIS A 304 -18.09 -2.27 24.96
C HIS A 304 -18.19 -0.77 25.28
N ASP A 305 -18.03 0.11 24.30
CA ASP A 305 -18.20 1.55 24.52
C ASP A 305 -19.65 1.98 24.77
N ILE A 306 -20.62 1.11 24.48
CA ILE A 306 -22.05 1.34 24.69
C ILE A 306 -22.75 0.19 25.44
N CYS A 307 -22.02 -0.85 25.84
CA CYS A 307 -22.50 -1.89 26.76
C CYS A 307 -21.40 -2.35 27.72
N ASP A 308 -21.73 -2.44 29.01
CA ASP A 308 -20.91 -3.14 29.97
C ASP A 308 -21.27 -4.64 29.97
N TYR A 309 -20.58 -5.48 30.74
CA TYR A 309 -20.87 -6.92 30.76
C TYR A 309 -20.58 -7.59 32.09
N THR A 310 -21.24 -8.71 32.36
CA THR A 310 -20.90 -9.66 33.40
C THR A 310 -20.69 -11.03 32.76
N PHE A 311 -19.58 -11.69 33.03
CA PHE A 311 -19.35 -13.06 32.56
C PHE A 311 -18.94 -13.97 33.69
N TRP A 312 -19.61 -15.10 33.84
CA TRP A 312 -19.24 -16.12 34.83
C TRP A 312 -18.94 -17.46 34.15
N PRO A 313 -17.66 -17.90 34.14
CA PRO A 313 -17.31 -19.20 33.59
C PRO A 313 -17.83 -20.33 34.49
N GLU A 314 -18.35 -21.39 33.86
CA GLU A 314 -18.83 -22.60 34.55
C GLU A 314 -17.83 -23.76 34.44
N GLY A 315 -17.69 -24.53 35.53
CA GLY A 315 -16.81 -25.71 35.55
C GLY A 315 -15.35 -25.39 35.23
N LYS A 316 -14.79 -26.03 34.19
CA LYS A 316 -13.40 -25.86 33.72
C LYS A 316 -13.28 -24.92 32.50
N GLN A 317 -14.33 -24.16 32.21
CA GLN A 317 -14.34 -23.24 31.07
C GLN A 317 -13.31 -22.13 31.24
N PHE A 318 -12.63 -21.78 30.14
CA PHE A 318 -11.76 -20.61 30.06
C PHE A 318 -12.06 -19.82 28.78
N CYS A 319 -11.68 -18.53 28.81
CA CYS A 319 -11.88 -17.61 27.71
C CYS A 319 -10.58 -16.87 27.40
N VAL A 320 -10.26 -16.75 26.12
CA VAL A 320 -9.18 -15.90 25.61
C VAL A 320 -9.79 -14.56 25.21
N GLN A 321 -9.36 -13.47 25.83
CA GLN A 321 -9.97 -12.15 25.66
C GLN A 321 -8.98 -11.12 25.16
N ALA A 322 -9.40 -10.29 24.19
CA ALA A 322 -8.65 -9.15 23.68
C ALA A 322 -9.57 -7.99 23.27
N TRP A 323 -8.98 -6.82 22.99
CA TRP A 323 -9.72 -5.59 22.74
C TRP A 323 -9.24 -4.87 21.47
N ILE A 324 -10.16 -4.24 20.74
CA ILE A 324 -9.84 -3.24 19.72
C ILE A 324 -9.99 -1.85 20.33
N LEU A 325 -8.94 -1.04 20.19
CA LEU A 325 -8.87 0.31 20.72
C LEU A 325 -9.08 1.34 19.61
N ARG A 326 -9.71 2.46 19.96
CA ARG A 326 -9.73 3.63 19.09
C ARG A 326 -8.44 4.44 19.15
N ALA A 327 -8.25 5.28 18.13
CA ALA A 327 -7.25 6.33 18.12
C ALA A 327 -7.40 7.27 19.35
N PRO A 328 -6.30 7.73 19.97
CA PRO A 328 -6.34 8.71 21.04
C PRO A 328 -6.92 10.05 20.54
N GLN A 329 -7.92 10.61 21.23
CA GLN A 329 -8.44 11.94 20.90
C GLN A 329 -7.88 12.99 21.84
N ALA A 330 -7.54 14.17 21.29
CA ALA A 330 -7.15 15.31 22.08
C ALA A 330 -8.36 15.83 22.89
N GLY A 331 -8.39 15.57 24.20
CA GLY A 331 -9.52 15.90 25.08
C GLY A 331 -9.73 14.92 26.24
N GLU A 332 -9.34 13.67 26.05
CA GLU A 332 -9.62 12.59 27.00
C GLU A 332 -8.57 12.51 28.08
N VAL A 333 -9.00 12.54 29.35
CA VAL A 333 -8.16 12.54 30.58
C VAL A 333 -6.74 12.03 30.30
N GLY A 334 -5.81 12.97 30.11
CA GLY A 334 -4.45 12.71 29.62
C GLY A 334 -4.11 13.28 28.24
N ILE A 335 -5.08 13.84 27.51
CA ILE A 335 -4.92 14.52 26.22
C ILE A 335 -5.95 15.66 26.17
N SER A 336 -5.67 16.88 25.70
CA SER A 336 -6.66 18.00 25.57
C SER A 336 -6.35 18.89 24.38
N SER A 337 -7.36 19.21 23.56
CA SER A 337 -7.30 19.79 22.21
C SER A 337 -7.37 21.33 22.09
N ALA A 338 -7.42 22.08 23.19
CA ALA A 338 -7.90 23.47 23.13
C ALA A 338 -6.84 24.61 23.13
N ASP A 339 -5.53 24.36 23.29
CA ASP A 339 -4.54 25.45 23.41
C ASP A 339 -3.38 25.30 22.40
N LYS A 340 -3.68 25.10 21.12
CA LYS A 340 -2.67 24.74 20.10
C LYS A 340 -1.56 25.76 19.82
N THR A 341 -1.58 26.95 20.44
CA THR A 341 -0.52 27.95 20.25
C THR A 341 0.12 28.35 21.58
N ASP A 342 -0.62 28.34 22.69
CA ASP A 342 -0.06 28.61 24.03
C ASP A 342 0.33 27.32 24.80
N ARG A 343 -0.43 26.21 24.67
CA ARG A 343 0.01 24.86 25.12
C ARG A 343 0.88 24.13 24.11
N TYR A 344 1.08 24.63 22.89
CA TYR A 344 2.24 24.15 22.13
C TYR A 344 3.51 24.41 22.92
N ASN A 345 3.59 25.57 23.59
CA ASN A 345 4.68 25.90 24.49
C ASN A 345 4.56 25.19 25.85
N GLU A 346 3.39 25.12 26.49
CA GLU A 346 3.24 24.40 27.79
C GLU A 346 3.28 22.86 27.69
N ALA A 347 2.95 22.24 26.55
CA ALA A 347 3.06 20.80 26.31
C ALA A 347 4.46 20.40 25.81
N ILE A 348 5.18 21.33 25.15
CA ILE A 348 6.65 21.23 25.01
C ILE A 348 7.28 21.23 26.41
N ASP A 349 6.84 22.11 27.32
CA ASP A 349 7.34 22.17 28.70
C ASP A 349 7.03 20.89 29.54
N MET A 350 6.10 20.03 29.09
CA MET A 350 5.74 18.74 29.73
C MET A 350 6.39 17.51 29.09
N ILE A 351 6.90 17.62 27.86
CA ILE A 351 7.78 16.59 27.30
C ILE A 351 9.12 16.76 27.99
N PRO A 352 9.76 15.71 28.53
CA PRO A 352 11.10 15.85 29.06
C PRO A 352 11.97 16.41 27.95
N ASP A 353 12.50 17.62 28.14
CA ASP A 353 13.43 18.23 27.21
C ASP A 353 14.47 17.18 26.87
N GLY A 354 14.54 16.83 25.57
CA GLY A 354 15.65 16.04 25.12
C GLY A 354 16.96 16.83 25.30
N PRO A 355 18.11 16.16 25.14
CA PRO A 355 19.39 16.84 25.27
C PRO A 355 19.49 18.03 24.29
N GLY A 356 19.88 19.19 24.80
CA GLY A 356 19.87 20.46 24.06
C GLY A 356 20.65 20.40 22.74
N TYR A 357 20.30 21.30 21.82
CA TYR A 357 20.99 21.39 20.54
C TYR A 357 22.50 21.55 20.75
N GLY A 358 23.29 20.84 19.94
CA GLY A 358 24.74 20.87 20.05
C GLY A 358 25.28 22.28 19.86
N THR A 359 25.78 22.91 20.92
CA THR A 359 26.43 24.23 20.85
C THR A 359 27.86 24.14 20.32
N SER A 360 28.29 22.98 19.81
CA SER A 360 29.64 22.82 19.28
C SER A 360 29.80 23.71 18.05
N PRO A 361 30.82 24.59 18.02
CA PRO A 361 31.12 25.38 16.84
C PRO A 361 31.52 24.49 15.66
N GLU A 362 31.87 23.22 15.90
CA GLU A 362 32.29 22.27 14.87
C GLU A 362 31.10 21.65 14.11
N SER A 363 29.87 21.79 14.60
CA SER A 363 28.69 21.12 14.05
C SER A 363 28.33 21.49 12.60
N VAL A 364 27.71 20.55 11.89
CA VAL A 364 27.16 20.76 10.55
C VAL A 364 25.72 20.23 10.44
N ASP A 365 24.90 20.94 9.68
CA ASP A 365 23.48 20.62 9.51
C ASP A 365 23.32 19.58 8.42
N CYS A 366 22.66 18.46 8.72
CA CYS A 366 22.19 17.52 7.72
C CYS A 366 20.85 18.02 7.17
N MET A 367 20.83 18.28 5.86
CA MET A 367 19.68 18.89 5.20
C MET A 367 18.80 17.87 4.49
N SER A 368 19.38 16.76 4.01
CA SER A 368 18.65 15.72 3.28
C SER A 368 19.41 14.38 3.24
N LEU A 369 18.65 13.33 2.95
CA LEU A 369 19.09 11.93 2.85
C LEU A 369 18.62 11.35 1.50
N ALA A 370 19.36 10.41 0.92
CA ALA A 370 18.88 9.57 -0.18
C ALA A 370 19.59 8.21 -0.17
N CYS A 371 18.88 7.13 -0.50
CA CYS A 371 19.44 5.78 -0.48
C CYS A 371 18.79 4.82 -1.47
N ARG A 372 19.49 3.71 -1.72
CA ARG A 372 19.00 2.46 -2.32
C ARG A 372 19.54 1.31 -1.47
N TYR A 373 18.65 0.58 -0.80
CA TYR A 373 18.99 -0.56 0.08
C TYR A 373 18.14 -1.80 -0.25
N PRO A 374 18.51 -2.99 0.26
CA PRO A 374 17.72 -4.20 0.09
C PRO A 374 16.32 -4.07 0.72
N GLY A 375 15.40 -4.95 0.32
CA GLY A 375 14.00 -4.89 0.78
C GLY A 375 13.19 -3.80 0.06
N VAL A 376 13.49 -3.55 -1.22
CA VAL A 376 12.79 -2.57 -2.08
C VAL A 376 12.85 -1.15 -1.51
N VAL A 377 13.96 -0.79 -0.88
CA VAL A 377 14.17 0.55 -0.33
C VAL A 377 14.68 1.47 -1.42
N TRP A 378 13.81 2.36 -1.91
CA TRP A 378 14.14 3.37 -2.92
C TRP A 378 14.34 4.76 -2.34
N ALA A 379 14.00 4.99 -1.08
CA ALA A 379 14.15 6.28 -0.42
C ALA A 379 14.29 6.13 1.11
N PRO A 380 14.72 7.18 1.83
CA PRO A 380 14.84 7.17 3.30
C PRO A 380 13.53 6.81 4.01
N GLU A 381 12.39 7.14 3.42
CA GLU A 381 11.07 6.84 3.93
C GLU A 381 10.77 5.33 3.90
N ASP A 382 11.12 4.65 2.80
CA ASP A 382 11.03 3.19 2.70
C ASP A 382 11.99 2.52 3.69
N TYR A 383 13.18 3.12 3.91
CA TYR A 383 14.14 2.64 4.89
C TYR A 383 13.58 2.70 6.31
N TRP A 384 12.94 3.81 6.68
CA TRP A 384 12.26 3.93 7.97
C TRP A 384 11.17 2.88 8.14
N ASN A 385 10.33 2.66 7.12
CA ASN A 385 9.28 1.64 7.17
C ASN A 385 9.88 0.25 7.39
N LEU A 386 10.92 -0.11 6.65
CA LEU A 386 11.62 -1.39 6.80
C LEU A 386 12.17 -1.57 8.23
N LEU A 387 12.83 -0.53 8.77
CA LEU A 387 13.42 -0.57 10.11
C LEU A 387 12.35 -0.62 11.22
N SER A 388 11.31 0.19 11.11
CA SER A 388 10.28 0.35 12.16
C SER A 388 9.40 -0.89 12.34
N VAL A 389 9.16 -1.65 11.26
CA VAL A 389 8.44 -2.92 11.32
C VAL A 389 9.35 -4.12 11.64
N GLY A 390 10.67 -3.93 11.72
CA GLY A 390 11.62 -5.01 11.97
C GLY A 390 11.72 -6.03 10.84
N CYS A 391 11.64 -5.59 9.58
CA CYS A 391 11.66 -6.48 8.43
C CYS A 391 13.06 -7.09 8.19
N ASP A 392 13.08 -8.38 7.82
CA ASP A 392 14.25 -9.12 7.33
C ASP A 392 14.31 -9.08 5.79
N GLY A 393 15.33 -8.42 5.25
CA GLY A 393 15.58 -8.25 3.82
C GLY A 393 16.61 -9.22 3.22
N GLY A 394 17.08 -10.23 3.96
CA GLY A 394 18.03 -11.21 3.44
C GLY A 394 17.37 -12.23 2.50
N LEU A 395 17.89 -12.39 1.29
CA LEU A 395 17.32 -13.30 0.28
C LEU A 395 18.34 -14.35 -0.17
N LYS A 396 17.89 -15.49 -0.68
CA LYS A 396 18.78 -16.46 -1.33
C LYS A 396 19.32 -15.86 -2.63
N ILE A 397 20.60 -16.05 -2.93
CA ILE A 397 21.22 -15.53 -4.16
C ILE A 397 20.57 -16.17 -5.39
N PRO A 398 19.96 -15.39 -6.31
CA PRO A 398 19.34 -15.90 -7.52
C PRO A 398 20.36 -16.07 -8.65
N ASN A 399 20.05 -16.93 -9.62
CA ASN A 399 20.86 -17.14 -10.83
C ASN A 399 21.04 -15.87 -11.67
N SER A 400 20.13 -14.90 -11.55
CA SER A 400 20.25 -13.59 -12.22
C SER A 400 21.45 -12.77 -11.73
N ARG A 401 22.02 -13.09 -10.55
CA ARG A 401 23.28 -12.52 -10.06
C ARG A 401 24.47 -13.35 -10.52
N TRP A 402 24.50 -14.62 -10.11
CA TRP A 402 25.40 -15.65 -10.59
C TRP A 402 24.81 -17.00 -10.24
N ASP A 403 25.23 -18.05 -10.95
CA ASP A 403 24.88 -19.42 -10.60
C ASP A 403 25.63 -19.82 -9.32
N HIS A 404 24.95 -19.64 -8.19
CA HIS A 404 25.56 -19.85 -6.88
C HIS A 404 25.72 -21.34 -6.55
N ASP A 405 24.92 -22.23 -7.15
CA ASP A 405 24.99 -23.68 -6.93
C ASP A 405 26.36 -24.24 -7.35
N LEU A 406 27.03 -23.60 -8.32
CA LEU A 406 28.41 -23.94 -8.72
C LEU A 406 29.44 -23.74 -7.59
N TYR A 407 29.19 -22.78 -6.71
CA TYR A 407 30.10 -22.37 -5.64
C TYR A 407 29.63 -22.83 -4.26
N TYR A 408 28.34 -23.12 -4.09
CA TYR A 408 27.78 -23.50 -2.81
C TYR A 408 28.34 -24.85 -2.33
N ASP A 409 28.76 -24.89 -1.07
CA ASP A 409 29.08 -26.09 -0.31
C ASP A 409 28.59 -25.88 1.13
N PRO A 410 27.49 -26.53 1.56
CA PRO A 410 26.87 -26.27 2.86
C PRO A 410 27.77 -26.62 4.05
N ASN A 411 28.85 -27.39 3.83
CA ASN A 411 29.76 -27.75 4.91
C ASN A 411 30.83 -26.65 5.09
N PRO A 412 30.82 -25.90 6.21
CA PRO A 412 31.83 -24.87 6.45
C PRO A 412 33.23 -25.47 6.71
N GLU A 413 33.34 -26.77 7.01
CA GLU A 413 34.62 -27.44 7.26
C GLU A 413 35.33 -27.87 5.97
N THR A 414 34.60 -28.01 4.86
CA THR A 414 35.20 -28.31 3.56
C THR A 414 35.80 -27.03 3.00
N MET A 415 37.08 -26.80 3.32
CA MET A 415 37.92 -25.76 2.71
C MET A 415 38.27 -26.09 1.25
N THR A 416 37.27 -26.46 0.45
CA THR A 416 37.41 -26.73 -0.98
C THR A 416 37.68 -25.41 -1.70
N PRO A 417 38.82 -25.24 -2.40
CA PRO A 417 39.13 -24.02 -3.12
C PRO A 417 38.01 -23.65 -4.10
N GLY A 418 37.54 -22.41 -4.05
CA GLY A 418 36.47 -21.92 -4.93
C GLY A 418 35.05 -22.20 -4.43
N LYS A 419 34.86 -22.73 -3.21
CA LYS A 419 33.54 -22.96 -2.61
C LYS A 419 33.17 -21.92 -1.54
N ALA A 420 31.88 -21.77 -1.28
CA ALA A 420 31.28 -20.86 -0.31
C ALA A 420 30.14 -21.57 0.44
N TYR A 421 30.07 -21.43 1.75
CA TYR A 421 29.01 -22.06 2.57
C TYR A 421 27.80 -21.17 2.83
N ALA A 422 27.91 -19.87 2.56
CA ALA A 422 26.81 -18.93 2.72
C ALA A 422 26.06 -18.78 1.39
N GLN A 423 24.72 -18.79 1.44
CA GLN A 423 23.82 -18.71 0.27
C GLN A 423 22.82 -17.55 0.29
N HIS A 424 22.80 -16.78 1.37
CA HIS A 424 21.95 -15.59 1.53
C HIS A 424 22.75 -14.31 1.27
N PHE A 425 22.07 -13.28 0.76
CA PHE A 425 22.64 -11.99 0.42
C PHE A 425 21.57 -10.89 0.50
N GLY A 426 21.89 -9.73 1.06
CA GLY A 426 21.02 -8.56 1.03
C GLY A 426 21.21 -7.80 -0.29
N MET A 427 20.31 -7.96 -1.25
CA MET A 427 20.50 -7.47 -2.61
C MET A 427 19.68 -6.22 -2.90
N LEU A 428 20.25 -5.32 -3.71
CA LEU A 428 19.43 -4.35 -4.43
C LEU A 428 18.62 -5.07 -5.50
N GLU A 429 17.59 -4.41 -6.01
CA GLU A 429 16.90 -4.86 -7.21
C GLU A 429 17.86 -4.86 -8.41
N ILE A 430 17.74 -5.85 -9.28
CA ILE A 430 18.60 -5.93 -10.48
C ILE A 430 18.41 -4.70 -11.38
N ASP A 431 17.18 -4.21 -11.47
CA ASP A 431 16.84 -3.03 -12.27
C ASP A 431 17.55 -1.77 -11.77
N ALA A 432 17.76 -1.63 -10.46
CA ALA A 432 18.50 -0.50 -9.89
C ALA A 432 19.97 -0.49 -10.34
N LEU A 433 20.56 -1.65 -10.60
CA LEU A 433 21.96 -1.77 -11.05
C LEU A 433 22.05 -1.82 -12.59
N ALA A 434 21.05 -2.35 -13.27
CA ALA A 434 21.05 -2.51 -14.72
C ALA A 434 20.73 -1.20 -15.45
N ASN A 435 19.77 -0.43 -14.92
CA ASN A 435 19.27 0.78 -15.55
C ASN A 435 20.05 2.01 -15.12
N PHE A 436 20.17 3.00 -16.01
CA PHE A 436 20.78 4.28 -15.71
C PHE A 436 20.42 5.32 -16.76
N GLU A 437 19.90 6.47 -16.31
CA GLU A 437 19.53 7.58 -17.19
C GLU A 437 20.76 8.40 -17.59
N SER A 438 21.54 7.90 -18.54
CA SER A 438 22.83 8.51 -18.89
C SER A 438 22.68 9.89 -19.56
N THR A 439 21.55 10.15 -20.22
CA THR A 439 21.33 11.42 -20.94
C THR A 439 21.17 12.59 -19.98
N PHE A 440 20.55 12.35 -18.82
CA PHE A 440 20.40 13.36 -17.76
C PHE A 440 21.77 13.89 -17.29
N PHE A 441 22.72 12.97 -17.06
CA PHE A 441 24.08 13.28 -16.63
C PHE A 441 25.01 13.72 -17.79
N GLY A 442 24.53 13.75 -19.03
CA GLY A 442 25.34 14.08 -20.20
C GLY A 442 26.42 13.04 -20.50
N ILE A 443 26.20 11.79 -20.09
CA ILE A 443 27.13 10.68 -20.30
C ILE A 443 26.72 9.90 -21.55
N PRO A 444 27.58 9.81 -22.57
CA PRO A 444 27.32 8.98 -23.75
C PRO A 444 27.09 7.50 -23.39
N GLU A 445 26.20 6.83 -24.12
CA GLU A 445 25.83 5.42 -23.89
C GLU A 445 27.05 4.48 -23.85
N ASP A 446 28.01 4.66 -24.77
CA ASP A 446 29.24 3.85 -24.84
C ASP A 446 30.13 4.00 -23.61
N GLU A 447 30.09 5.17 -22.96
CA GLU A 447 30.74 5.42 -21.69
C GLU A 447 29.93 4.83 -20.54
N ALA A 448 28.61 5.04 -20.51
CA ALA A 448 27.71 4.56 -19.47
C ALA A 448 27.78 3.03 -19.29
N GLU A 449 27.87 2.27 -20.38
CA GLU A 449 28.10 0.82 -20.39
C GLU A 449 29.41 0.40 -19.69
N CYS A 450 30.40 1.29 -19.65
CA CYS A 450 31.69 1.03 -19.01
C CYS A 450 31.73 1.52 -17.56
N ILE A 451 30.75 2.30 -17.11
CA ILE A 451 30.70 2.80 -15.73
C ILE A 451 30.23 1.68 -14.82
N ASP A 452 30.99 1.50 -13.76
CA ASP A 452 30.65 0.62 -12.65
C ASP A 452 29.18 0.83 -12.20
N PRO A 453 28.32 -0.19 -12.21
CA PRO A 453 26.90 -0.03 -11.88
C PRO A 453 26.60 0.72 -10.57
N PRO A 454 27.22 0.43 -9.42
CA PRO A 454 26.99 1.21 -8.19
C PRO A 454 27.47 2.67 -8.30
N CYS A 455 28.42 3.00 -9.18
CA CYS A 455 28.76 4.40 -9.49
C CYS A 455 27.62 5.10 -10.23
N ARG A 456 26.89 4.40 -11.11
CA ARG A 456 25.70 4.93 -11.80
C ARG A 456 24.60 5.25 -10.79
N VAL A 457 24.32 4.32 -9.89
CA VAL A 457 23.37 4.53 -8.77
C VAL A 457 23.82 5.67 -7.86
N MET A 458 25.12 5.82 -7.58
CA MET A 458 25.63 6.92 -6.76
C MET A 458 25.45 8.30 -7.43
N LEU A 459 25.46 8.40 -8.77
CA LEU A 459 25.15 9.66 -9.46
C LEU A 459 23.68 10.05 -9.23
N GLU A 460 22.79 9.08 -9.34
CA GLU A 460 21.35 9.22 -9.10
C GLU A 460 21.04 9.58 -7.65
N VAL A 461 21.57 8.80 -6.70
CA VAL A 461 21.42 9.03 -5.26
C VAL A 461 22.06 10.35 -4.83
N GLY A 462 23.22 10.69 -5.37
CA GLY A 462 23.90 11.95 -5.08
C GLY A 462 23.12 13.17 -5.56
N TYR A 463 22.55 13.10 -6.77
CA TYR A 463 21.68 14.16 -7.27
C TYR A 463 20.36 14.24 -6.49
N ASP A 464 19.68 13.11 -6.22
CA ASP A 464 18.45 13.07 -5.43
C ASP A 464 18.65 13.66 -4.03
N CYS A 465 19.77 13.33 -3.38
CA CYS A 465 20.15 13.89 -2.09
C CYS A 465 20.28 15.42 -2.15
N LEU A 466 21.04 15.95 -3.13
CA LEU A 466 21.20 17.39 -3.32
C LEU A 466 19.88 18.07 -3.66
N TYR A 467 19.07 17.44 -4.50
CA TYR A 467 17.77 17.93 -4.91
C TYR A 467 16.81 18.05 -3.72
N ARG A 468 16.70 17.01 -2.89
CA ARG A 468 15.96 17.04 -1.62
C ARG A 468 16.47 18.13 -0.68
N GLY A 469 17.75 18.47 -0.76
CA GLY A 469 18.39 19.59 -0.07
C GLY A 469 18.14 20.97 -0.68
N GLY A 470 17.30 21.08 -1.72
CA GLY A 470 16.93 22.33 -2.38
C GLY A 470 17.83 22.77 -3.54
N TRP A 471 18.74 21.90 -4.01
CA TRP A 471 19.61 22.18 -5.15
C TRP A 471 18.97 21.81 -6.47
N THR A 472 18.96 22.78 -7.38
CA THR A 472 18.53 22.58 -8.77
C THR A 472 19.73 22.40 -9.68
N ARG A 473 19.55 21.85 -10.88
CA ARG A 473 20.66 21.67 -11.84
C ARG A 473 21.39 22.99 -12.11
N LYS A 474 20.63 24.09 -12.23
CA LYS A 474 21.17 25.44 -12.42
C LYS A 474 21.95 25.95 -11.20
N LYS A 475 21.49 25.67 -9.98
CA LYS A 475 22.19 26.06 -8.74
C LYS A 475 23.47 25.27 -8.52
N LEU A 476 23.57 24.04 -9.04
CA LEU A 476 24.78 23.22 -8.92
C LEU A 476 25.94 23.75 -9.77
N GLU A 477 25.67 24.41 -10.89
CA GLU A 477 26.72 24.91 -11.79
C GLU A 477 27.62 25.95 -11.10
N GLY A 478 28.91 25.62 -10.99
CA GLY A 478 29.89 26.48 -10.32
C GLY A 478 29.78 26.51 -8.79
N SER A 479 28.87 25.74 -8.19
CA SER A 479 28.72 25.64 -6.73
C SER A 479 29.96 25.06 -6.07
N THR A 480 30.18 25.40 -4.80
CA THR A 480 31.31 24.88 -4.00
C THR A 480 30.81 23.81 -3.04
N ILE A 481 30.36 22.69 -3.60
CA ILE A 481 29.92 21.51 -2.85
C ILE A 481 31.05 20.47 -2.84
N GLY A 482 31.56 20.16 -1.66
CA GLY A 482 32.53 19.08 -1.51
C GLY A 482 31.87 17.71 -1.69
N THR A 483 32.57 16.73 -2.25
CA THR A 483 32.09 15.34 -2.33
C THR A 483 33.07 14.38 -1.68
N CYS A 484 32.61 13.49 -0.81
CA CYS A 484 33.46 12.42 -0.28
C CYS A 484 32.70 11.11 -0.19
N TYR A 485 33.16 10.07 -0.92
CA TYR A 485 32.50 8.77 -0.97
C TYR A 485 33.38 7.65 -0.46
N GLY A 486 32.79 6.74 0.31
CA GLY A 486 33.36 5.44 0.64
C GLY A 486 33.18 4.46 -0.52
N THR A 487 34.26 4.06 -1.18
CA THR A 487 34.24 3.08 -2.28
C THR A 487 35.62 2.50 -2.54
N ALA A 488 35.66 1.27 -3.06
CA ALA A 488 36.87 0.55 -3.46
C ALA A 488 36.80 0.17 -4.95
N GLU A 489 37.79 -0.59 -5.42
CA GLU A 489 37.78 -1.13 -6.78
C GLU A 489 36.63 -2.12 -6.97
N SER A 490 35.90 -1.99 -8.08
CA SER A 490 34.67 -2.73 -8.33
C SER A 490 34.91 -4.19 -8.72
N GLU A 491 34.05 -5.09 -8.22
CA GLU A 491 33.96 -6.47 -8.68
C GLU A 491 33.62 -6.58 -10.18
N PHE A 492 32.94 -5.56 -10.74
CA PHE A 492 32.64 -5.46 -12.17
C PHE A 492 33.91 -5.37 -13.03
N ALA A 493 35.02 -4.87 -12.48
CA ALA A 493 36.29 -4.77 -13.19
C ALA A 493 36.80 -6.13 -13.68
N GLY A 494 36.64 -7.18 -12.87
CA GLY A 494 37.05 -8.54 -13.23
C GLY A 494 36.27 -9.08 -14.43
N MET A 495 34.96 -8.80 -14.49
CA MET A 495 34.10 -9.21 -15.61
C MET A 495 34.47 -8.46 -16.91
N LEU A 496 34.73 -7.16 -16.81
CA LEU A 496 35.11 -6.34 -17.95
C LEU A 496 36.48 -6.75 -18.52
N MET A 497 37.46 -7.05 -17.64
CA MET A 497 38.83 -7.41 -18.01
C MET A 497 38.98 -8.86 -18.47
N ALA A 498 38.11 -9.78 -18.04
CA ALA A 498 38.05 -11.16 -18.52
C ALA A 498 37.54 -11.30 -19.98
N GLY A 499 37.26 -10.17 -20.65
CA GLY A 499 36.94 -10.13 -22.08
C GLY A 499 35.47 -10.30 -22.43
N PHE A 500 34.56 -10.39 -21.44
CA PHE A 500 33.12 -10.54 -21.68
C PHE A 500 32.50 -9.33 -22.43
N TRP A 501 33.12 -8.15 -22.37
CA TRP A 501 32.61 -6.92 -23.03
C TRP A 501 33.55 -6.27 -24.06
N GLY A 502 34.68 -6.92 -24.37
CA GLY A 502 35.73 -6.35 -25.21
C GLY A 502 36.45 -5.17 -24.55
N ALA A 503 37.72 -4.96 -24.87
CA ALA A 503 38.50 -3.84 -24.34
C ALA A 503 38.01 -2.49 -24.93
N LYS A 504 36.95 -1.91 -24.36
CA LYS A 504 36.47 -0.56 -24.71
C LYS A 504 37.46 0.50 -24.22
N LYS A 505 37.77 1.51 -25.05
CA LYS A 505 38.81 2.53 -24.77
C LYS A 505 38.61 3.30 -23.44
N LYS A 506 37.39 3.37 -22.93
CA LYS A 506 37.02 4.09 -21.68
C LYS A 506 36.84 3.17 -20.46
N ALA A 507 36.98 1.85 -20.63
CA ALA A 507 36.80 0.81 -19.60
C ALA A 507 37.47 1.16 -18.27
N ARG A 508 38.76 1.53 -18.30
CA ARG A 508 39.50 1.80 -17.06
C ARG A 508 38.99 3.04 -16.32
N ILE A 509 38.54 4.07 -17.03
CA ILE A 509 38.03 5.31 -16.42
C ILE A 509 36.68 5.06 -15.72
N GLY A 510 35.84 4.20 -16.30
CA GLY A 510 34.54 3.82 -15.73
C GLY A 510 34.62 3.01 -14.44
N LEU A 511 35.76 2.37 -14.16
CA LEU A 511 35.99 1.48 -13.02
C LEU A 511 36.82 2.12 -11.88
N MET A 512 37.34 3.34 -12.07
CA MET A 512 38.25 3.97 -11.10
C MET A 512 37.47 4.60 -9.93
N PRO A 513 37.76 4.24 -8.67
CA PRO A 513 37.07 4.80 -7.50
C PRO A 513 37.15 6.33 -7.38
N ALA A 514 38.27 6.93 -7.80
CA ALA A 514 38.45 8.38 -7.85
C ALA A 514 37.48 9.05 -8.84
N MET A 515 37.15 8.36 -9.94
CA MET A 515 36.19 8.85 -10.92
C MET A 515 34.77 8.79 -10.36
N THR A 516 34.42 7.76 -9.58
CA THR A 516 33.11 7.68 -8.91
C THR A 516 32.80 8.95 -8.11
N CYS A 517 33.75 9.42 -7.31
CA CYS A 517 33.56 10.63 -6.52
C CYS A 517 33.56 11.93 -7.34
N SER A 518 34.40 11.99 -8.38
CA SER A 518 34.53 13.18 -9.22
C SER A 518 33.41 13.34 -10.26
N ARG A 519 32.73 12.24 -10.63
CA ARG A 519 31.82 12.23 -11.79
C ARG A 519 30.57 13.06 -11.56
N LEU A 520 29.99 13.05 -10.36
CA LEU A 520 28.85 13.92 -10.03
C LEU A 520 29.25 15.39 -10.19
N GLN A 521 30.42 15.76 -9.68
CA GLN A 521 30.92 17.12 -9.80
C GLN A 521 31.16 17.52 -11.26
N TYR A 522 31.72 16.60 -12.07
CA TYR A 522 31.91 16.82 -13.49
C TYR A 522 30.58 17.02 -14.23
N CYS A 523 29.58 16.17 -13.99
CA CYS A 523 28.28 16.23 -14.69
C CYS A 523 27.53 17.55 -14.41
N PHE A 524 27.71 18.13 -13.22
CA PHE A 524 27.01 19.34 -12.79
C PHE A 524 27.90 20.57 -12.61
N SER A 525 29.16 20.52 -13.10
CA SER A 525 30.13 21.61 -12.98
C SER A 525 30.34 22.15 -11.55
N ILE A 526 30.26 21.27 -10.56
CA ILE A 526 30.53 21.56 -9.14
C ILE A 526 32.05 21.69 -8.94
N LYS A 527 32.48 22.64 -8.11
CA LYS A 527 33.90 23.04 -7.95
C LYS A 527 34.44 22.87 -6.53
N GLY A 528 33.73 22.13 -5.67
CA GLY A 528 34.21 21.82 -4.32
C GLY A 528 35.29 20.72 -4.31
N PRO A 529 35.96 20.51 -3.16
CA PRO A 529 36.95 19.43 -3.04
C PRO A 529 36.31 18.05 -3.20
N THR A 530 37.09 17.08 -3.69
CA THR A 530 36.62 15.69 -3.89
C THR A 530 37.62 14.71 -3.30
N SER A 531 37.13 13.67 -2.62
CA SER A 531 37.97 12.62 -2.04
C SER A 531 37.26 11.27 -2.01
N THR A 532 38.01 10.19 -2.18
CA THR A 532 37.52 8.83 -2.03
C THR A 532 38.16 8.21 -0.80
N ALA A 533 37.35 7.62 0.07
CA ALA A 533 37.81 6.89 1.24
C ALA A 533 37.71 5.38 1.00
N GLU A 534 38.77 4.65 1.33
CA GLU A 534 38.72 3.20 1.44
C GLU A 534 39.38 2.74 2.74
N THR A 535 38.53 2.42 3.71
CA THR A 535 38.85 1.92 5.05
C THR A 535 38.01 0.67 5.36
N ALA A 536 37.63 -0.09 4.32
CA ALA A 536 36.71 -1.21 4.34
C ALA A 536 35.33 -0.88 4.94
N CYS A 537 34.89 -1.58 5.98
CA CYS A 537 33.54 -1.44 6.52
C CYS A 537 33.25 -0.03 7.07
N SER A 538 34.29 0.73 7.42
CA SER A 538 34.17 2.13 7.88
C SER A 538 34.18 3.15 6.74
N SER A 539 34.38 2.76 5.48
CA SER A 539 34.66 3.67 4.35
C SER A 539 33.70 4.86 4.24
N ALA A 540 32.38 4.63 4.23
CA ALA A 540 31.42 5.73 4.11
C ALA A 540 31.32 6.62 5.36
N LEU A 541 31.54 6.07 6.56
CA LEU A 541 31.58 6.90 7.78
C LEU A 541 32.90 7.68 7.85
N SER A 542 34.01 7.09 7.42
CA SER A 542 35.29 7.80 7.24
C SER A 542 35.17 8.94 6.24
N ALA A 543 34.47 8.71 5.12
CA ALA A 543 34.16 9.76 4.14
C ALA A 543 33.34 10.90 4.76
N THR A 544 32.38 10.56 5.62
CA THR A 544 31.60 11.54 6.39
C THR A 544 32.49 12.32 7.37
N CYS A 545 33.41 11.67 8.08
CA CYS A 545 34.37 12.35 8.96
C CYS A 545 35.29 13.32 8.20
N VAL A 546 35.75 12.93 7.00
CA VAL A 546 36.52 13.82 6.12
C VAL A 546 35.69 15.03 5.69
N MET A 547 34.44 14.81 5.30
CA MET A 547 33.53 15.90 4.93
C MET A 547 33.30 16.86 6.10
N HIS A 548 33.00 16.33 7.28
CA HIS A 548 32.81 17.12 8.50
C HIS A 548 34.05 17.96 8.82
N HIS A 549 35.26 17.38 8.70
CA HIS A 549 36.52 18.11 8.86
C HIS A 549 36.71 19.25 7.85
N TRP A 550 36.28 19.08 6.60
CA TRP A 550 36.35 20.15 5.59
C TRP A 550 35.38 21.30 5.85
N MET A 551 34.25 21.02 6.51
CA MET A 551 33.17 21.97 6.71
C MET A 551 33.26 22.72 8.04
N ARG A 552 33.83 22.13 9.08
CA ARG A 552 33.87 22.73 10.42
C ARG A 552 34.79 23.98 10.48
N PRO A 553 34.46 25.00 11.30
CA PRO A 553 35.27 26.22 11.43
C PRO A 553 36.68 25.91 11.92
N GLN A 554 37.69 26.48 11.25
CA GLN A 554 39.08 26.29 11.65
C GLN A 554 39.42 27.28 12.77
N MET A 555 39.77 26.78 13.96
CA MET A 555 40.11 27.61 15.13
C MET A 555 41.25 28.60 14.80
N PRO A 556 41.14 29.90 15.14
CA PRO A 556 42.15 30.91 14.79
C PRO A 556 43.51 30.74 15.50
N ASP A 557 43.54 29.93 16.57
CA ASP A 557 44.54 30.09 17.65
C ASP A 557 45.72 29.12 17.54
N GLN A 558 45.71 28.17 16.60
CA GLN A 558 46.82 27.24 16.43
C GLN A 558 47.35 27.26 15.00
N PHE A 559 48.30 28.16 14.76
CA PHE A 559 49.47 27.94 13.90
C PHE A 559 49.26 27.03 12.68
N GLN A 560 48.46 27.46 11.69
CA GLN A 560 48.81 27.24 10.28
C GLN A 560 48.00 28.13 9.34
N LYS A 561 48.67 29.21 8.92
CA LYS A 561 48.34 29.95 7.70
C LYS A 561 48.41 28.95 6.53
N ARG A 562 47.23 28.57 6.00
CA ARG A 562 46.93 27.58 4.94
C ARG A 562 46.62 26.18 5.47
N THR A 563 45.35 25.93 5.75
CA THR A 563 44.76 24.60 5.62
C THR A 563 44.79 24.18 4.14
N MET A 564 44.85 22.87 3.85
CA MET A 564 44.88 22.37 2.46
C MET A 564 43.61 22.74 1.66
N CYS A 565 42.51 23.04 2.33
CA CYS A 565 41.26 23.54 1.74
C CYS A 565 40.71 24.67 2.59
N ALA A 566 40.12 25.69 1.93
CA ALA A 566 39.25 26.65 2.62
C ALA A 566 38.03 25.90 3.18
N GLN A 567 37.42 26.42 4.25
CA GLN A 567 36.20 25.86 4.82
C GLN A 567 35.14 25.68 3.72
N VAL A 568 34.59 24.49 3.60
CA VAL A 568 33.62 24.15 2.57
C VAL A 568 32.20 24.39 3.11
N PRO A 569 31.39 25.24 2.46
CA PRO A 569 30.06 25.60 2.99
C PRO A 569 29.02 24.48 2.84
N TYR A 570 29.21 23.59 1.87
CA TYR A 570 28.26 22.55 1.48
C TYR A 570 28.98 21.24 1.19
N GLY A 571 28.46 20.12 1.67
CA GLY A 571 29.13 18.82 1.56
C GLY A 571 28.18 17.69 1.24
N LEU A 572 28.60 16.77 0.36
CA LEU A 572 27.88 15.53 0.06
C LEU A 572 28.78 14.35 0.44
N ALA A 573 28.41 13.63 1.51
CA ALA A 573 29.08 12.41 1.91
C ALA A 573 28.24 11.19 1.51
N GLY A 574 28.89 10.10 1.11
CA GLY A 574 28.20 8.94 0.56
C GLY A 574 28.98 7.64 0.69
N GLY A 575 28.34 6.54 0.33
CA GLY A 575 28.93 5.21 0.28
C GLY A 575 28.27 4.38 -0.81
N LEU A 576 29.02 3.44 -1.38
CA LEU A 576 28.48 2.50 -2.36
C LEU A 576 29.13 1.13 -2.25
N ASN A 577 28.30 0.09 -2.33
CA ASN A 577 28.72 -1.31 -2.40
C ASN A 577 27.72 -2.13 -3.23
N ALA A 578 28.21 -2.92 -4.18
CA ALA A 578 27.40 -3.89 -4.93
C ALA A 578 28.28 -5.09 -5.34
N ALA A 579 27.68 -6.27 -5.46
CA ALA A 579 28.39 -7.51 -5.80
C ALA A 579 27.91 -8.08 -7.15
N PHE A 580 28.86 -8.59 -7.93
CA PHE A 580 28.59 -9.08 -9.30
C PHE A 580 29.09 -10.50 -9.54
N ASN A 581 29.88 -11.07 -8.63
CA ASN A 581 30.36 -12.43 -8.75
C ASN A 581 30.61 -13.08 -7.38
N ALA A 582 30.82 -14.40 -7.39
CA ALA A 582 31.01 -15.17 -6.17
C ALA A 582 32.40 -15.00 -5.52
N ASN A 583 33.38 -14.32 -6.13
CA ASN A 583 34.78 -14.36 -5.67
C ASN A 583 34.94 -13.81 -4.24
N THR A 584 34.34 -12.66 -3.96
CA THR A 584 34.39 -12.04 -2.63
C THR A 584 33.64 -12.88 -1.60
N MET A 585 32.52 -13.49 -1.99
CA MET A 585 31.75 -14.43 -1.16
C MET A 585 32.60 -15.65 -0.77
N ILE A 586 33.27 -16.27 -1.75
CA ILE A 586 34.22 -17.37 -1.56
C ILE A 586 35.36 -16.93 -0.64
N GLY A 587 35.92 -15.75 -0.85
CA GLY A 587 36.98 -15.18 -0.02
C GLY A 587 36.58 -15.02 1.43
N PHE A 588 35.40 -14.44 1.69
CA PHE A 588 34.89 -14.28 3.07
C PHE A 588 34.47 -15.60 3.72
N CYS A 589 33.92 -16.56 2.95
CA CYS A 589 33.71 -17.92 3.45
C CYS A 589 35.04 -18.57 3.84
N GLY A 590 36.05 -18.50 2.98
CA GLY A 590 37.40 -19.02 3.27
C GLY A 590 38.10 -18.33 4.45
N ALA A 591 37.67 -17.11 4.80
CA ALA A 591 38.12 -16.39 5.99
C ALA A 591 37.21 -16.61 7.22
N HIS A 592 36.16 -17.44 7.11
CA HIS A 592 35.15 -17.67 8.15
C HIS A 592 34.49 -16.39 8.69
N MET A 593 34.21 -15.44 7.80
CA MET A 593 33.62 -14.14 8.17
C MET A 593 32.10 -14.09 8.01
N LEU A 594 31.52 -14.98 7.20
CA LEU A 594 30.09 -14.95 6.89
C LEU A 594 29.31 -15.85 7.83
N SER A 595 28.07 -15.46 8.10
CA SER A 595 27.15 -16.31 8.87
C SER A 595 26.77 -17.55 8.07
N ILE A 596 26.76 -18.71 8.74
CA ILE A 596 26.36 -19.99 8.13
C ILE A 596 24.85 -19.99 7.89
N GLN A 597 24.06 -19.46 8.82
CA GLN A 597 22.61 -19.35 8.64
C GLN A 597 22.23 -18.16 7.73
N GLY A 598 23.18 -17.29 7.42
CA GLY A 598 23.05 -16.24 6.40
C GLY A 598 22.21 -15.05 6.88
N ARG A 599 22.39 -14.66 8.14
CA ARG A 599 21.85 -13.42 8.74
C ARG A 599 22.89 -12.78 9.64
N CYS A 600 22.72 -11.50 9.96
CA CYS A 600 23.51 -10.87 11.03
C CYS A 600 22.79 -11.08 12.36
N PHE A 601 23.19 -12.09 13.12
CA PHE A 601 22.68 -12.35 14.48
C PHE A 601 23.31 -11.39 15.49
N THR A 602 23.15 -10.09 15.24
CA THR A 602 23.76 -9.02 16.03
C THR A 602 23.28 -9.12 17.49
N PHE A 603 24.23 -9.21 18.42
CA PHE A 603 24.06 -9.39 19.86
C PHE A 603 23.55 -10.77 20.31
N ASP A 604 23.08 -11.62 19.40
CA ASP A 604 22.54 -12.93 19.73
C ASP A 604 23.65 -13.96 19.99
N GLN A 605 23.37 -14.97 20.80
CA GLN A 605 24.26 -16.09 21.08
C GLN A 605 24.66 -16.84 19.81
N GLY A 606 23.76 -16.90 18.82
CA GLY A 606 23.97 -17.49 17.50
C GLY A 606 24.86 -16.66 16.56
N GLY A 607 25.41 -15.52 17.02
CA GLY A 607 26.33 -14.69 16.25
C GLY A 607 27.57 -15.43 15.77
N ASP A 608 27.58 -15.85 14.49
CA ASP A 608 28.64 -16.65 13.87
C ASP A 608 29.33 -15.96 12.68
N GLY A 609 28.93 -14.73 12.35
CA GLY A 609 29.41 -14.01 11.19
C GLY A 609 28.37 -13.01 10.68
N PHE A 610 28.67 -12.35 9.56
CA PHE A 610 27.72 -11.40 8.95
C PHE A 610 27.11 -11.94 7.66
N LEU A 611 25.88 -11.50 7.38
CA LEU A 611 25.29 -11.54 6.04
C LEU A 611 25.88 -10.40 5.21
N ARG A 612 26.43 -10.65 4.02
CA ARG A 612 26.83 -9.56 3.12
C ARG A 612 25.59 -8.89 2.52
N ALA A 613 25.70 -7.59 2.22
CA ALA A 613 24.65 -6.85 1.53
C ALA A 613 25.20 -5.78 0.57
N GLU A 614 24.32 -5.30 -0.30
CA GLU A 614 24.52 -4.19 -1.22
C GLU A 614 23.87 -2.92 -0.66
N GLY A 615 24.37 -1.75 -1.05
CA GLY A 615 23.75 -0.50 -0.65
C GLY A 615 24.48 0.72 -1.17
N ILE A 616 23.71 1.72 -1.57
CA ILE A 616 24.21 3.05 -1.97
C ILE A 616 23.44 4.09 -1.18
N GLY A 617 24.13 5.03 -0.54
CA GLY A 617 23.51 6.10 0.23
C GLY A 617 24.31 7.39 0.22
N ALA A 618 23.62 8.52 0.40
CA ALA A 618 24.23 9.84 0.52
C ALA A 618 23.48 10.73 1.51
N MET A 619 24.24 11.63 2.16
CA MET A 619 23.75 12.68 3.03
C MET A 619 24.35 14.02 2.61
N PHE A 620 23.48 15.03 2.52
CA PHE A 620 23.87 16.39 2.19
C PHE A 620 23.93 17.25 3.45
N TYR A 621 25.03 17.98 3.59
CA TYR A 621 25.36 18.81 4.73
C TYR A 621 25.57 20.27 4.34
N LYS A 622 25.26 21.16 5.27
CA LYS A 622 25.54 22.60 5.22
C LYS A 622 26.25 23.01 6.51
N THR A 623 27.13 24.01 6.46
CA THR A 623 27.72 24.59 7.68
C THR A 623 26.63 25.08 8.64
N SER A 624 26.72 24.71 9.91
CA SER A 624 25.75 25.10 10.94
C SER A 624 25.83 26.61 11.23
N HIS A 625 24.68 27.25 11.44
CA HIS A 625 24.57 28.67 11.79
C HIS A 625 23.78 28.91 13.08
N GLY A 626 23.77 27.96 14.02
CA GLY A 626 22.98 28.07 15.25
C GLY A 626 21.62 27.38 15.10
N GLU A 627 20.51 28.03 15.48
CA GLU A 627 19.15 27.48 15.33
C GLU A 627 18.63 27.70 13.89
N ASP A 628 19.02 26.83 12.95
CA ASP A 628 18.40 26.76 11.61
C ASP A 628 17.24 25.75 11.67
N HIS A 629 16.00 26.26 11.73
CA HIS A 629 14.78 25.43 11.73
C HIS A 629 14.59 24.64 10.42
N ALA A 630 15.39 24.88 9.38
CA ALA A 630 15.32 24.15 8.12
C ALA A 630 16.21 22.90 8.07
N ARG A 631 16.89 22.48 9.15
CA ARG A 631 17.68 21.24 9.16
C ARG A 631 16.81 20.00 9.39
N LEU A 632 17.22 18.86 8.85
CA LEU A 632 16.62 17.57 9.18
C LEU A 632 17.25 16.99 10.47
N SER A 633 18.56 17.10 10.58
CA SER A 633 19.37 16.59 11.69
C SER A 633 20.68 17.38 11.74
N MET A 634 21.53 17.13 12.73
CA MET A 634 22.83 17.79 12.87
C MET A 634 23.90 16.74 13.16
N LEU A 635 24.97 16.73 12.37
CA LEU A 635 26.19 16.00 12.73
C LEU A 635 26.98 16.90 13.68
N VAL A 636 27.02 16.54 14.96
CA VAL A 636 27.59 17.38 16.01
C VAL A 636 29.09 17.16 16.14
N ALA A 637 29.52 15.90 15.99
CA ALA A 637 30.92 15.52 15.95
C ALA A 637 31.14 14.25 15.15
N SER A 638 32.36 14.09 14.66
CA SER A 638 32.80 12.85 14.02
C SER A 638 34.26 12.59 14.31
N GLN A 639 34.65 11.34 14.51
CA GLN A 639 36.04 10.97 14.75
C GLN A 639 36.48 9.73 13.98
N MET A 640 37.78 9.64 13.75
CA MET A 640 38.43 8.46 13.20
C MET A 640 39.73 8.17 13.93
N ASN A 641 40.03 6.89 14.15
CA ASN A 641 41.35 6.46 14.58
C ASN A 641 41.72 5.10 14.00
N GLN A 642 42.78 4.47 14.52
CA GLN A 642 43.24 3.18 14.08
C GLN A 642 43.62 2.29 15.27
N ASP A 643 43.38 0.98 15.15
CA ASP A 643 43.56 -0.03 16.19
C ASP A 643 45.02 -0.25 16.62
N GLY A 644 45.96 0.17 15.78
CA GLY A 644 47.38 -0.06 15.91
C GLY A 644 47.73 -1.53 15.72
N ARG A 645 48.60 -2.03 16.60
CA ARG A 645 48.98 -3.44 16.64
C ARG A 645 48.04 -4.20 17.59
N SER A 646 46.88 -4.60 17.08
CA SER A 646 45.95 -5.49 17.79
C SER A 646 46.40 -6.97 17.69
N ALA A 647 45.56 -7.92 18.16
CA ALA A 647 45.91 -9.34 18.22
C ALA A 647 46.19 -9.97 16.83
N SER A 648 45.50 -9.49 15.81
CA SER A 648 45.76 -9.76 14.39
C SER A 648 45.30 -8.54 13.58
N LEU A 649 45.71 -8.40 12.32
CA LEU A 649 45.33 -7.25 11.48
C LEU A 649 43.80 -7.04 11.44
N THR A 650 43.03 -8.12 11.53
CA THR A 650 41.57 -8.13 11.39
C THR A 650 40.82 -8.22 12.72
N ALA A 651 41.53 -8.35 13.83
CA ALA A 651 40.91 -8.40 15.16
C ALA A 651 40.60 -6.98 15.64
N PRO A 652 39.36 -6.70 16.09
CA PRO A 652 38.99 -5.39 16.61
C PRO A 652 39.72 -5.07 17.92
N HIS A 653 39.94 -3.79 18.20
CA HIS A 653 40.63 -3.34 19.40
C HIS A 653 39.78 -2.42 20.29
N GLY A 654 39.25 -2.97 21.38
CA GLY A 654 38.37 -2.25 22.31
C GLY A 654 38.92 -0.90 22.82
N PRO A 655 40.18 -0.81 23.30
CA PRO A 655 40.75 0.47 23.74
C PRO A 655 40.75 1.55 22.64
N SER A 656 40.99 1.17 21.39
CA SER A 656 40.97 2.11 20.26
C SER A 656 39.54 2.57 19.95
N GLN A 657 38.55 1.68 20.01
CA GLN A 657 37.14 2.06 19.90
C GLN A 657 36.73 3.02 21.02
N GLN A 658 37.13 2.76 22.27
CA GLN A 658 36.87 3.65 23.40
C GLN A 658 37.49 5.03 23.21
N GLU A 659 38.73 5.09 22.71
CA GLU A 659 39.42 6.34 22.43
C GLU A 659 38.69 7.14 21.33
N CYS A 660 38.28 6.48 20.24
CA CYS A 660 37.49 7.08 19.17
C CYS A 660 36.17 7.67 19.70
N ILE A 661 35.46 6.92 20.55
CA ILE A 661 34.22 7.36 21.20
C ILE A 661 34.47 8.59 22.08
N ARG A 662 35.45 8.54 22.99
CA ARG A 662 35.76 9.65 23.90
C ARG A 662 36.16 10.92 23.16
N TYR A 663 36.93 10.81 22.08
CA TYR A 663 37.29 11.98 21.28
C TYR A 663 36.08 12.57 20.55
N CYS A 664 35.17 11.74 20.04
CA CYS A 664 33.98 12.21 19.35
C CYS A 664 33.07 13.01 20.30
N LEU A 665 32.79 12.44 21.48
CA LEU A 665 32.03 13.10 22.53
C LEU A 665 32.68 14.42 22.96
N ARG A 666 34.01 14.41 23.14
CA ARG A 666 34.77 15.62 23.49
C ARG A 666 34.73 16.70 22.41
N GLU A 667 34.83 16.32 21.13
CA GLU A 667 34.72 17.24 19.99
C GLU A 667 33.32 17.83 19.88
N GLY A 668 32.29 17.02 20.12
CA GLY A 668 30.90 17.46 20.08
C GLY A 668 30.47 18.26 21.30
N ASN A 669 31.30 18.29 22.35
CA ASN A 669 30.91 18.75 23.68
C ASN A 669 29.63 18.06 24.17
N ILE A 670 29.51 16.76 23.89
CA ILE A 670 28.36 15.90 24.22
C ILE A 670 28.73 15.06 25.45
N LEU A 671 27.83 14.96 26.42
CA LEU A 671 28.02 14.06 27.54
C LEU A 671 27.62 12.63 27.14
N PRO A 672 28.30 11.59 27.66
CA PRO A 672 27.92 10.22 27.36
C PRO A 672 26.45 9.89 27.72
N PHE A 673 25.88 10.58 28.71
CA PHE A 673 24.49 10.41 29.15
C PHE A 673 23.47 11.04 28.21
N ASP A 674 23.89 11.99 27.36
CA ASP A 674 23.03 12.63 26.38
C ASP A 674 22.70 11.67 25.24
N VAL A 675 23.61 10.74 24.89
CA VAL A 675 23.40 9.78 23.80
C VAL A 675 22.38 8.72 24.21
N GLN A 676 21.19 8.75 23.58
CA GLN A 676 20.10 7.82 23.88
C GLN A 676 20.20 6.51 23.11
N VAL A 677 20.55 6.59 21.83
CA VAL A 677 20.63 5.41 20.96
C VAL A 677 22.02 5.30 20.36
N GLN A 678 22.53 4.09 20.33
CA GLN A 678 23.75 3.74 19.63
C GLN A 678 23.42 2.76 18.50
N GLU A 679 23.67 3.19 17.26
CA GLU A 679 23.82 2.30 16.11
C GLU A 679 25.25 1.75 16.12
N LEU A 680 25.36 0.43 16.26
CA LEU A 680 26.63 -0.27 16.38
C LEU A 680 27.17 -0.69 15.01
N HIS A 681 28.47 -0.96 14.95
CA HIS A 681 29.04 -1.73 13.86
C HIS A 681 28.37 -3.12 13.82
N GLY A 682 28.21 -3.79 14.96
CA GLY A 682 27.19 -4.82 15.21
C GLY A 682 26.99 -5.82 14.07
N THR A 683 28.04 -6.55 13.73
CA THR A 683 28.06 -7.47 12.58
C THR A 683 27.51 -8.86 12.91
N GLY A 684 27.17 -9.16 14.16
CA GLY A 684 26.77 -10.51 14.56
C GLY A 684 27.95 -11.46 14.66
N THR A 685 29.15 -10.93 14.92
CA THR A 685 30.35 -11.77 15.10
C THR A 685 30.53 -12.11 16.57
N ALA A 686 30.81 -13.38 16.86
CA ALA A 686 31.01 -13.89 18.22
C ALA A 686 32.00 -13.07 19.07
N LEU A 687 33.06 -12.53 18.44
CA LEU A 687 34.10 -11.74 19.09
C LEU A 687 33.85 -10.22 19.02
N GLY A 688 33.34 -9.72 17.89
CA GLY A 688 33.21 -8.28 17.65
C GLY A 688 32.13 -7.63 18.51
N ASP A 689 30.95 -8.25 18.59
CA ASP A 689 29.81 -7.69 19.32
C ASP A 689 30.10 -7.51 20.83
N PRO A 690 30.73 -8.47 21.54
CA PRO A 690 31.21 -8.25 22.91
C PRO A 690 32.23 -7.12 23.06
N ILE A 691 33.20 -7.01 22.15
CA ILE A 691 34.24 -5.98 22.22
C ILE A 691 33.63 -4.59 22.03
N GLU A 692 32.78 -4.42 21.03
CA GLU A 692 32.10 -3.15 20.76
C GLU A 692 31.18 -2.75 21.93
N THR A 693 30.39 -3.70 22.44
CA THR A 693 29.55 -3.47 23.61
C THR A 693 30.36 -3.09 24.84
N GLY A 694 31.49 -3.76 25.09
CA GLY A 694 32.39 -3.44 26.19
C GLY A 694 33.02 -2.05 26.05
N SER A 695 33.36 -1.63 24.83
CA SER A 695 33.87 -0.29 24.54
C SER A 695 32.83 0.80 24.85
N LEU A 696 31.58 0.57 24.47
CA LEU A 696 30.46 1.46 24.80
C LEU A 696 30.18 1.49 26.30
N ARG A 697 30.24 0.35 27.00
CA ARG A 697 30.12 0.34 28.47
C ARG A 697 31.20 1.20 29.11
N ALA A 698 32.46 1.04 28.70
CA ALA A 698 33.60 1.77 29.25
C ALA A 698 33.60 3.29 28.97
N THR A 699 32.73 3.76 28.08
CA THR A 699 32.67 5.17 27.65
C THR A 699 31.34 5.84 27.94
N MET A 700 30.24 5.09 27.96
CA MET A 700 28.86 5.59 28.06
C MET A 700 28.18 5.29 29.38
N MET A 701 28.69 4.34 30.18
CA MET A 701 28.03 3.91 31.42
C MET A 701 28.15 4.94 32.56
N MET A 702 29.29 5.63 32.63
CA MET A 702 29.66 6.45 33.79
C MET A 702 30.01 7.88 33.37
N LEU A 703 29.59 8.84 34.18
CA LEU A 703 29.99 10.25 34.08
C LEU A 703 30.25 10.78 35.49
N HIS A 704 31.44 11.33 35.73
CA HIS A 704 31.85 11.89 37.03
C HIS A 704 31.66 10.98 38.27
N GLY A 705 31.66 9.66 38.07
CA GLY A 705 31.46 8.68 39.15
C GLY A 705 30.01 8.25 39.36
N GLU A 706 29.07 8.78 38.57
CA GLU A 706 27.67 8.38 38.55
C GLU A 706 27.40 7.43 37.39
N VAL A 707 26.46 6.49 37.57
CA VAL A 707 25.97 5.56 36.54
C VAL A 707 24.80 6.22 35.81
N ARG A 708 24.66 6.02 34.49
CA ARG A 708 23.52 6.59 33.75
C ARG A 708 22.20 6.03 34.28
N GLU A 709 21.18 6.88 34.42
CA GLU A 709 19.85 6.44 34.88
C GLU A 709 19.05 5.76 33.76
N GLN A 710 19.04 6.36 32.56
CA GLN A 710 18.30 5.83 31.41
C GLN A 710 19.15 4.83 30.62
N PRO A 711 18.66 3.63 30.27
CA PRO A 711 19.44 2.67 29.50
C PRO A 711 19.90 3.20 28.14
N LEU A 712 21.13 2.89 27.74
CA LEU A 712 21.58 3.12 26.36
C LEU A 712 20.90 2.10 25.44
N VAL A 713 20.11 2.55 24.46
CA VAL A 713 19.51 1.64 23.48
C VAL A 713 20.53 1.28 22.40
N LYS A 714 20.66 -0.01 22.10
CA LYS A 714 21.57 -0.55 21.09
C LYS A 714 20.81 -1.12 19.92
N THR A 715 21.23 -0.73 18.73
CA THR A 715 20.62 -1.19 17.48
C THR A 715 21.67 -1.35 16.37
N SER A 716 21.36 -2.15 15.36
CA SER A 716 22.17 -2.32 14.16
C SER A 716 21.27 -2.60 12.96
N SER A 717 21.34 -1.73 11.96
CA SER A 717 20.69 -1.90 10.64
C SER A 717 21.09 -3.20 9.93
N LYS A 718 22.24 -3.79 10.29
CA LYS A 718 22.72 -5.03 9.69
C LYS A 718 21.85 -6.23 10.03
N SER A 719 21.14 -6.19 11.16
CA SER A 719 20.17 -7.21 11.53
C SER A 719 18.93 -7.20 10.65
N ASN A 720 18.66 -6.12 9.91
CA ASN A 720 17.52 -6.03 9.00
C ASN A 720 17.83 -6.64 7.64
N PHE A 721 18.94 -6.29 7.01
CA PHE A 721 19.23 -6.76 5.63
C PHE A 721 20.69 -7.13 5.36
N GLY A 722 21.53 -7.16 6.39
CA GLY A 722 22.94 -7.51 6.26
C GLY A 722 23.90 -6.31 6.20
N HIS A 723 25.18 -6.63 6.08
CA HIS A 723 26.28 -5.69 6.12
C HIS A 723 26.59 -5.15 4.72
N THR A 724 26.28 -3.88 4.47
CA THR A 724 26.53 -3.21 3.17
C THR A 724 27.98 -2.76 2.96
N GLU A 725 28.93 -3.44 3.61
CA GLU A 725 30.38 -3.28 3.49
C GLU A 725 30.83 -1.80 3.49
N LEU A 726 31.30 -1.30 2.34
CA LEU A 726 31.81 0.07 2.14
C LEU A 726 30.79 1.15 2.48
N ASN A 727 29.50 0.85 2.29
CA ASN A 727 28.38 1.74 2.57
C ASN A 727 27.81 1.58 3.99
N ALA A 728 28.28 0.61 4.79
CA ALA A 728 27.66 0.28 6.08
C ALA A 728 27.61 1.46 7.07
N GLY A 729 28.64 2.29 7.06
CA GLY A 729 28.66 3.53 7.84
C GLY A 729 27.55 4.51 7.46
N MET A 730 27.21 4.59 6.17
CA MET A 730 26.15 5.47 5.65
C MET A 730 24.75 4.96 6.04
N CYS A 731 24.51 3.64 5.95
CA CYS A 731 23.26 3.03 6.44
C CYS A 731 23.03 3.35 7.91
N GLY A 732 24.10 3.24 8.72
CA GLY A 732 24.03 3.46 10.15
C GLY A 732 23.80 4.93 10.53
N ILE A 733 24.55 5.87 9.94
CA ILE A 733 24.39 7.29 10.26
C ILE A 733 23.06 7.85 9.74
N MET A 734 22.59 7.38 8.58
CA MET A 734 21.26 7.72 8.07
C MET A 734 20.17 7.19 8.99
N LYS A 735 20.32 5.96 9.49
CA LYS A 735 19.44 5.43 10.52
C LYS A 735 19.47 6.30 11.78
N CYS A 736 20.63 6.69 12.29
CA CYS A 736 20.73 7.61 13.44
C CYS A 736 19.99 8.94 13.22
N ALA A 737 20.06 9.51 12.01
CA ALA A 737 19.25 10.68 11.66
C ALA A 737 17.75 10.35 11.81
N LEU A 738 17.27 9.27 11.19
CA LEU A 738 15.86 8.86 11.27
C LEU A 738 15.40 8.54 12.70
N LEU A 739 16.20 7.80 13.48
CA LEU A 739 15.91 7.49 14.89
C LEU A 739 15.71 8.76 15.71
N GLY A 740 16.51 9.81 15.44
CA GLY A 740 16.33 11.10 16.08
C GLY A 740 15.13 11.90 15.55
N VAL A 741 14.90 11.88 14.24
CA VAL A 741 13.73 12.55 13.61
C VAL A 741 12.40 11.98 14.11
N PHE A 742 12.35 10.67 14.39
CA PHE A 742 11.19 10.02 14.99
C PHE A 742 11.26 9.93 16.52
N CYS A 743 12.36 10.34 17.16
CA CYS A 743 12.66 10.07 18.56
C CYS A 743 12.26 8.65 19.00
N ALA A 744 12.63 7.66 18.18
CA ALA A 744 12.28 6.27 18.38
C ALA A 744 13.49 5.37 18.07
N ALA A 745 13.61 4.24 18.76
CA ALA A 745 14.60 3.21 18.49
C ALA A 745 13.95 2.02 17.76
N THR A 746 14.64 1.44 16.78
CA THR A 746 14.09 0.33 15.96
C THR A 746 14.64 -1.03 16.39
N ALA A 747 13.83 -2.06 16.14
CA ALA A 747 14.13 -3.46 16.46
C ALA A 747 15.42 -3.98 15.80
N ASN A 748 16.08 -4.91 16.49
CA ASN A 748 17.06 -5.83 15.93
C ASN A 748 16.35 -7.18 15.68
N CYS A 749 16.32 -7.65 14.43
CA CYS A 749 15.39 -8.70 14.00
C CYS A 749 15.67 -10.11 14.55
N HIS A 750 16.89 -10.38 15.03
CA HIS A 750 17.38 -11.75 15.20
C HIS A 750 17.87 -12.07 16.61
N ILE A 751 17.51 -11.26 17.60
CA ILE A 751 17.87 -11.51 19.00
C ILE A 751 16.82 -12.44 19.62
N ARG A 752 17.24 -13.65 19.96
CA ARG A 752 16.48 -14.62 20.77
C ARG A 752 17.11 -14.78 22.15
N LEU A 753 18.43 -14.94 22.19
CA LEU A 753 19.20 -15.01 23.43
C LEU A 753 20.45 -14.16 23.32
N LEU A 754 20.68 -13.27 24.29
CA LEU A 754 21.86 -12.43 24.27
C LEU A 754 23.15 -13.26 24.36
N ASN A 755 24.15 -12.89 23.58
CA ASN A 755 25.47 -13.50 23.61
C ASN A 755 26.05 -13.43 25.03
N PRO A 756 26.41 -14.58 25.66
CA PRO A 756 26.87 -14.62 27.05
C PRO A 756 28.20 -13.89 27.29
N HIS A 757 28.95 -13.57 26.23
CA HIS A 757 30.17 -12.76 26.32
C HIS A 757 29.88 -11.25 26.40
N ILE A 758 28.64 -10.83 26.16
CA ILE A 758 28.20 -9.46 26.38
C ILE A 758 27.85 -9.28 27.86
N ASP A 759 28.73 -8.59 28.60
CA ASP A 759 28.49 -8.28 30.01
C ASP A 759 27.55 -7.07 30.16
N ILE A 760 26.34 -7.34 30.65
CA ILE A 760 25.30 -6.34 30.95
C ILE A 760 25.18 -6.02 32.44
N ASN A 761 25.99 -6.66 33.30
CA ASN A 761 25.88 -6.46 34.74
C ASN A 761 26.25 -5.02 35.11
N GLU A 762 25.36 -4.36 35.88
CA GLU A 762 25.51 -2.96 36.31
C GLU A 762 25.71 -1.98 35.15
N TYR A 763 25.29 -2.35 33.94
CA TYR A 763 25.36 -1.53 32.74
C TYR A 763 23.95 -1.27 32.22
N PRO A 764 23.35 -0.10 32.49
CA PRO A 764 22.03 0.25 31.98
C PRO A 764 22.04 0.32 30.45
N VAL A 765 21.61 -0.78 29.82
CA VAL A 765 21.63 -0.99 28.37
C VAL A 765 20.39 -1.76 27.95
N HIS A 766 19.86 -1.43 26.78
CA HIS A 766 18.72 -2.11 26.21
C HIS A 766 19.02 -2.53 24.76
N PHE A 767 18.68 -3.76 24.40
CA PHE A 767 18.81 -4.28 23.04
C PHE A 767 17.41 -4.41 22.45
N SER A 768 17.04 -3.46 21.59
CA SER A 768 15.67 -3.35 21.07
C SER A 768 15.32 -4.56 20.22
N THR A 769 14.21 -5.24 20.50
CA THR A 769 13.59 -6.25 19.62
C THR A 769 12.26 -5.77 19.02
N GLU A 770 11.81 -4.59 19.45
CA GLU A 770 10.62 -3.89 18.97
C GLU A 770 10.94 -2.40 18.77
N LEU A 771 9.97 -1.64 18.27
CA LEU A 771 10.06 -0.18 18.17
C LEU A 771 9.84 0.46 19.56
N ILE A 772 10.73 1.35 19.99
CA ILE A 772 10.69 1.97 21.32
C ILE A 772 10.61 3.50 21.19
N ASP A 773 9.61 4.12 21.82
CA ASP A 773 9.54 5.58 22.01
C ASP A 773 10.66 6.02 22.97
N GLN A 774 11.48 6.99 22.55
CA GLN A 774 12.55 7.53 23.41
C GLN A 774 12.01 8.50 24.48
N ASN A 775 10.72 8.85 24.43
CA ASN A 775 10.02 9.70 25.39
C ASN A 775 10.69 11.08 25.56
N LYS A 776 11.26 11.62 24.48
CA LYS A 776 11.93 12.92 24.39
C LYS A 776 11.60 13.56 23.04
N ASP A 777 11.66 14.88 22.97
CA ASP A 777 11.41 15.63 21.73
C ASP A 777 12.69 15.92 20.92
N THR A 778 13.86 15.63 21.48
CA THR A 778 15.14 15.64 20.78
C THR A 778 15.97 14.41 21.14
N ALA A 779 16.90 14.05 20.27
CA ALA A 779 17.74 12.88 20.48
C ALA A 779 19.15 13.03 19.92
N TYR A 780 20.13 12.60 20.73
CA TYR A 780 21.46 12.19 20.28
C TYR A 780 21.49 10.71 19.96
N CYS A 781 21.84 10.40 18.71
CA CYS A 781 22.09 9.05 18.22
C CYS A 781 23.56 8.93 17.78
N GLY A 782 24.30 8.04 18.42
CA GLY A 782 25.68 7.73 18.07
C GLY A 782 25.75 6.62 17.02
N VAL A 783 26.66 6.70 16.06
CA VAL A 783 26.94 5.64 15.07
C VAL A 783 28.41 5.23 15.14
N SER A 784 28.66 3.92 15.09
CA SER A 784 30.00 3.35 14.98
C SER A 784 30.14 2.52 13.70
N SER A 785 31.28 2.61 13.03
CA SER A 785 31.66 1.66 12.00
C SER A 785 33.14 1.35 12.06
N PHE A 786 33.49 0.06 12.09
CA PHE A 786 34.85 -0.42 12.29
C PHE A 786 35.29 -1.25 11.09
N GLY A 787 36.29 -0.77 10.35
CA GLY A 787 36.90 -1.51 9.26
C GLY A 787 37.77 -2.65 9.80
N TRP A 788 37.70 -3.82 9.17
CA TRP A 788 38.59 -4.95 9.45
C TRP A 788 40.09 -4.67 9.14
N SER A 789 40.42 -3.51 8.57
CA SER A 789 41.80 -2.98 8.50
C SER A 789 42.25 -2.29 9.80
N GLY A 790 41.36 -2.24 10.80
CA GLY A 790 41.56 -1.58 12.09
C GLY A 790 41.25 -0.08 12.07
N CYS A 791 40.67 0.48 11.00
CA CYS A 791 40.24 1.88 10.99
C CYS A 791 38.85 1.99 11.64
N ASN A 792 38.73 2.83 12.68
CA ASN A 792 37.45 3.08 13.33
C ASN A 792 36.93 4.45 12.93
N ALA A 793 35.62 4.54 12.74
CA ALA A 793 34.92 5.81 12.54
C ALA A 793 33.70 5.89 13.47
N ARG A 794 33.43 7.11 13.95
CA ARG A 794 32.27 7.44 14.76
C ARG A 794 31.65 8.75 14.31
N GLY A 795 30.32 8.85 14.41
CA GLY A 795 29.58 10.11 14.32
C GLY A 795 28.54 10.20 15.43
N ASP A 796 28.24 11.42 15.89
CA ASP A 796 27.17 11.68 16.85
C ASP A 796 26.18 12.69 16.23
N MET A 797 24.94 12.24 16.06
CA MET A 797 23.86 12.98 15.38
C MET A 797 22.87 13.52 16.41
N TRP A 798 22.47 14.78 16.28
CA TRP A 798 21.37 15.36 17.05
C TRP A 798 20.18 15.63 16.13
N SER A 799 18.96 15.35 16.59
CA SER A 799 17.74 15.69 15.85
C SER A 799 16.63 16.13 16.78
N ARG A 800 15.71 16.93 16.26
CA ARG A 800 14.40 17.19 16.87
C ARG A 800 13.36 16.23 16.29
N CYS A 801 12.38 15.86 17.10
CA CYS A 801 11.25 15.04 16.68
C CYS A 801 10.39 15.80 15.68
N MET A 802 10.35 15.34 14.43
CA MET A 802 9.51 15.91 13.34
C MET A 802 8.44 14.92 12.84
N GLY A 803 8.59 13.62 13.13
CA GLY A 803 7.69 12.58 12.62
C GLY A 803 7.23 11.55 13.65
N GLY A 804 7.72 11.62 14.88
CA GLY A 804 7.47 10.62 15.93
C GLY A 804 6.28 10.90 16.83
N PRO A 805 6.03 10.04 17.84
CA PRO A 805 4.98 10.21 18.84
C PRO A 805 5.07 11.53 19.62
N ARG A 806 6.26 12.14 19.63
CA ARG A 806 6.61 13.37 20.36
C ARG A 806 6.91 14.53 19.41
N ASN A 807 6.26 14.59 18.25
CA ASN A 807 6.51 15.64 17.26
C ASN A 807 6.29 17.04 17.87
N THR A 808 7.37 17.81 17.96
CA THR A 808 7.37 19.20 18.45
C THR A 808 7.84 20.19 17.38
N ASP A 809 7.82 19.83 16.09
CA ASP A 809 8.16 20.73 14.99
C ASP A 809 7.03 21.73 14.67
N PRO A 810 7.24 23.05 14.87
CA PRO A 810 6.24 24.08 14.55
C PRO A 810 6.10 24.33 13.03
N GLY A 811 6.92 23.72 12.17
CA GLY A 811 6.95 23.93 10.71
C GLY A 811 6.13 22.95 9.87
N GLU A 812 5.83 23.34 8.62
CA GLU A 812 5.14 22.52 7.61
C GLU A 812 6.00 21.40 7.00
N ARG A 813 7.25 21.20 7.45
CA ARG A 813 8.12 20.13 6.92
C ARG A 813 7.78 18.78 7.53
N ARG A 814 6.69 18.18 7.05
CA ARG A 814 6.51 16.74 7.16
C ARG A 814 7.61 16.08 6.30
N MET A 815 8.31 15.06 6.84
CA MET A 815 8.95 14.09 5.95
C MET A 815 7.82 13.52 5.09
N ASP A 816 7.81 13.94 3.84
CA ASP A 816 6.74 13.63 2.92
C ASP A 816 6.93 12.20 2.43
N PHE A 817 6.23 11.27 3.09
CA PHE A 817 6.16 9.86 2.71
C PHE A 817 5.50 9.63 1.35
N THR A 818 4.98 10.68 0.69
CA THR A 818 4.07 10.58 -0.45
C THR A 818 4.49 11.29 -1.75
N GLU A 819 5.27 12.38 -1.75
CA GLU A 819 5.38 13.22 -2.97
C GLU A 819 6.75 13.32 -3.70
N ARG A 820 7.85 12.69 -3.27
CA ARG A 820 9.16 12.88 -3.95
C ARG A 820 9.95 11.59 -4.20
N ARG A 821 9.58 10.87 -5.26
CA ARG A 821 10.35 9.72 -5.78
C ARG A 821 10.92 10.05 -7.16
N ILE A 822 12.24 10.13 -7.28
CA ILE A 822 12.92 10.16 -8.58
C ILE A 822 13.14 8.72 -9.03
N PHE A 823 12.41 8.31 -10.08
CA PHE A 823 12.57 7.02 -10.72
C PHE A 823 13.45 7.15 -11.95
N TRP A 824 14.56 6.41 -11.98
CA TRP A 824 15.50 6.37 -13.09
C TRP A 824 15.28 5.08 -13.87
N TYR A 825 14.93 5.18 -15.15
CA TYR A 825 14.69 4.01 -16.00
C TYR A 825 15.15 4.31 -17.43
N ASP A 826 16.38 3.91 -17.74
CA ASP A 826 16.77 3.62 -19.12
C ASP A 826 17.68 2.37 -19.13
N SER A 827 17.39 1.40 -19.99
CA SER A 827 18.04 0.08 -19.94
C SER A 827 19.34 0.08 -20.74
N ILE A 828 20.47 -0.23 -20.11
CA ILE A 828 21.79 -0.25 -20.78
C ILE A 828 22.22 -1.66 -21.23
N ASN A 829 21.59 -2.74 -20.75
CA ASN A 829 22.01 -4.11 -21.08
C ASN A 829 21.05 -4.87 -22.02
N ARG A 830 21.46 -5.04 -23.28
CA ARG A 830 20.89 -6.02 -24.22
C ARG A 830 21.56 -7.38 -24.08
N LEU A 831 21.16 -8.18 -23.10
CA LEU A 831 21.40 -9.63 -23.09
C LEU A 831 20.11 -10.36 -22.71
N SER A 832 19.48 -10.97 -23.73
CA SER A 832 18.50 -12.07 -23.64
C SER A 832 17.00 -11.77 -23.44
N ALA A 833 16.36 -10.96 -24.30
CA ALA A 833 14.93 -11.07 -24.71
C ALA A 833 14.56 -9.93 -25.70
N PRO A 834 13.57 -10.08 -26.59
CA PRO A 834 13.04 -8.94 -27.36
C PRO A 834 12.37 -7.93 -26.41
N PRO A 835 12.50 -6.61 -26.66
CA PRO A 835 12.06 -5.57 -25.73
C PRO A 835 10.53 -5.44 -25.77
N GLU A 836 9.87 -5.70 -24.63
CA GLU A 836 8.57 -5.10 -24.33
C GLU A 836 8.80 -3.66 -23.85
N PRO A 837 8.06 -2.65 -24.35
CA PRO A 837 8.28 -1.27 -23.97
C PRO A 837 7.66 -0.99 -22.59
N ALA A 838 8.45 -1.16 -21.54
CA ALA A 838 8.14 -0.63 -20.20
C ALA A 838 8.25 0.91 -20.24
N SER A 839 7.10 1.59 -20.18
CA SER A 839 7.01 3.05 -20.11
C SER A 839 7.14 3.52 -18.66
N ARG A 840 8.31 3.99 -18.23
CA ARG A 840 8.46 4.83 -17.04
C ARG A 840 9.63 5.78 -17.26
N ALA A 841 9.36 7.09 -17.34
CA ALA A 841 10.36 8.12 -17.14
C ALA A 841 9.80 9.05 -16.05
N GLY A 842 10.56 9.18 -14.96
CA GLY A 842 10.22 9.99 -13.79
C GLY A 842 10.24 11.49 -14.07
N PRO A 843 9.81 12.30 -13.09
CA PRO A 843 9.63 13.74 -13.25
C PRO A 843 11.00 14.43 -13.25
N ALA A 844 11.23 15.42 -14.12
CA ALA A 844 12.25 16.42 -13.83
C ALA A 844 11.65 17.54 -13.02
N LEU A 845 12.48 17.95 -12.07
CA LEU A 845 12.21 18.77 -10.94
C LEU A 845 12.83 20.13 -11.20
N ASP A 846 12.02 21.18 -11.10
CA ASP A 846 12.37 22.51 -10.59
C ASP A 846 11.05 23.31 -10.47
N ASP A 847 10.78 23.81 -9.26
CA ASP A 847 9.74 24.79 -8.85
C ASP A 847 8.33 24.28 -8.42
N LEU A 848 8.19 24.02 -7.11
CA LEU A 848 6.92 23.88 -6.37
C LEU A 848 6.98 24.77 -5.10
N GLU A 849 6.56 26.03 -5.22
CA GLU A 849 5.88 26.78 -4.16
C GLU A 849 4.48 27.14 -4.70
N ALA A 850 3.46 26.89 -3.88
CA ALA A 850 2.02 26.84 -4.19
C ALA A 850 1.59 25.62 -5.04
N TYR A 851 0.82 24.71 -4.43
CA TYR A 851 0.18 23.59 -5.11
C TYR A 851 -0.97 24.12 -6.00
N THR A 852 -0.60 24.55 -7.20
CA THR A 852 -1.40 24.62 -8.41
C THR A 852 -0.59 23.89 -9.46
N GLY A 853 -1.07 22.72 -9.91
CA GLY A 853 -0.27 21.81 -10.72
C GLY A 853 0.24 22.44 -12.02
N GLU A 854 1.53 22.26 -12.32
CA GLU A 854 2.06 22.50 -13.66
C GLU A 854 3.01 21.43 -14.17
N TYR A 855 2.80 21.12 -15.45
CA TYR A 855 3.70 20.59 -16.47
C TYR A 855 5.01 19.93 -16.04
N GLY A 856 5.05 18.59 -16.18
CA GLY A 856 6.27 17.81 -16.16
C GLY A 856 7.23 18.15 -17.31
N SER A 857 8.52 18.12 -16.98
CA SER A 857 9.66 18.32 -17.88
C SER A 857 9.62 17.49 -19.16
N GLY A 858 9.67 18.17 -20.31
CA GLY A 858 9.76 17.55 -21.63
C GLY A 858 9.04 18.31 -22.74
N CYS A 859 8.21 19.30 -22.41
CA CYS A 859 7.64 20.21 -23.40
C CYS A 859 8.39 21.54 -23.43
N PRO A 860 8.66 22.13 -24.62
CA PRO A 860 9.11 23.51 -24.74
C PRO A 860 8.09 24.44 -24.05
N GLY A 861 8.51 25.64 -23.63
CA GLY A 861 7.61 26.63 -23.05
C GLY A 861 6.35 26.82 -23.91
N PHE A 862 5.18 26.95 -23.27
CA PHE A 862 3.89 27.02 -23.95
C PHE A 862 3.76 28.22 -24.91
N GLU A 863 4.55 29.27 -24.69
CA GLU A 863 4.62 30.47 -25.55
C GLU A 863 5.28 30.20 -26.93
N GLU A 864 6.03 29.11 -27.08
CA GLU A 864 6.69 28.73 -28.35
C GLU A 864 6.07 27.48 -29.01
N ASN A 865 5.02 26.90 -28.41
CA ASN A 865 4.42 25.65 -28.88
C ASN A 865 3.32 25.90 -29.91
N THR A 866 3.27 25.02 -30.93
CA THR A 866 2.15 24.97 -31.88
C THR A 866 1.26 23.77 -31.56
N PHE A 867 -0.04 24.00 -31.45
CA PHE A 867 -1.04 22.97 -31.18
C PHE A 867 -1.63 22.48 -32.49
N TYR A 868 -1.90 21.18 -32.58
CA TYR A 868 -2.55 20.59 -33.72
C TYR A 868 -3.68 19.67 -33.28
N VAL A 869 -4.78 19.60 -34.00
CA VAL A 869 -5.81 18.58 -33.82
C VAL A 869 -5.55 17.43 -34.79
N THR A 870 -5.66 16.19 -34.30
CA THR A 870 -5.68 14.98 -35.12
C THR A 870 -6.80 14.08 -34.66
N GLY A 871 -7.42 13.34 -35.57
CA GLY A 871 -8.62 12.59 -35.25
C GLY A 871 -9.07 11.66 -36.35
N THR A 872 -10.20 11.00 -36.13
CA THR A 872 -10.80 10.08 -37.11
C THR A 872 -11.20 10.79 -38.39
N PHE A 873 -11.53 12.09 -38.33
CA PHE A 873 -11.84 12.93 -39.50
C PHE A 873 -10.64 13.12 -40.45
N SER A 874 -9.43 12.74 -40.03
CA SER A 874 -8.23 12.62 -40.85
C SER A 874 -7.68 11.19 -40.94
N GLY A 875 -8.43 10.19 -40.45
CA GLY A 875 -7.99 8.81 -40.30
C GLY A 875 -6.78 8.67 -39.37
N TRP A 876 -6.57 9.61 -38.45
CA TRP A 876 -5.36 9.76 -37.63
C TRP A 876 -4.07 9.96 -38.45
N THR A 877 -4.16 10.26 -39.74
CA THR A 877 -2.99 10.35 -40.64
C THR A 877 -2.45 11.76 -40.79
N THR A 878 -3.26 12.79 -40.54
CA THR A 878 -2.84 14.19 -40.62
C THR A 878 -3.18 14.96 -39.34
N MET A 879 -2.36 15.98 -39.07
CA MET A 879 -2.49 16.89 -37.93
C MET A 879 -2.72 18.30 -38.47
N GLN A 880 -3.82 18.92 -38.08
CA GLN A 880 -4.21 20.26 -38.49
C GLN A 880 -3.84 21.27 -37.40
N GLU A 881 -3.14 22.34 -37.75
CA GLU A 881 -2.72 23.36 -36.78
C GLU A 881 -3.94 24.06 -36.16
N MET A 882 -3.83 24.43 -34.89
CA MET A 882 -4.80 25.26 -34.18
C MET A 882 -4.34 26.72 -34.24
N GLU A 883 -5.23 27.62 -34.63
CA GLU A 883 -4.97 29.06 -34.67
C GLU A 883 -5.34 29.69 -33.34
N TRP A 884 -4.52 30.61 -32.84
CA TRP A 884 -4.86 31.41 -31.66
C TRP A 884 -5.93 32.46 -32.02
N LEU A 885 -7.02 32.49 -31.27
CA LEU A 885 -8.11 33.44 -31.45
C LEU A 885 -8.15 34.45 -30.30
N ASP A 886 -7.64 35.66 -30.56
CA ASP A 886 -7.59 36.74 -29.56
C ASP A 886 -8.97 37.11 -28.98
N ASP A 887 -10.02 37.04 -29.80
CA ASP A 887 -11.40 37.36 -29.38
C ASP A 887 -11.99 36.32 -28.41
N ARG A 888 -11.38 35.12 -28.34
CA ARG A 888 -11.83 34.01 -27.50
C ARG A 888 -10.79 33.60 -26.45
N GLY A 889 -9.56 34.12 -26.52
CA GLY A 889 -8.47 33.78 -25.60
C GLY A 889 -8.11 32.29 -25.61
N SER A 890 -8.12 31.66 -26.79
CA SER A 890 -7.96 30.20 -26.93
C SER A 890 -7.40 29.81 -28.29
N TYR A 891 -6.69 28.68 -28.34
CA TYR A 891 -6.36 28.00 -29.60
C TYR A 891 -7.60 27.30 -30.14
N ALA A 892 -7.82 27.37 -31.45
CA ALA A 892 -8.98 26.76 -32.09
C ALA A 892 -8.63 26.08 -33.41
N SER A 893 -9.31 24.97 -33.70
CA SER A 893 -9.26 24.32 -35.02
C SER A 893 -10.60 23.68 -35.31
N ALA A 894 -10.92 23.49 -36.59
CA ALA A 894 -12.23 23.01 -36.99
C ALA A 894 -12.15 21.86 -37.98
N PHE A 895 -13.10 20.93 -37.87
CA PHE A 895 -13.26 19.81 -38.79
C PHE A 895 -14.74 19.56 -39.09
N THR A 896 -14.98 18.82 -40.16
CA THR A 896 -16.34 18.45 -40.59
C THR A 896 -16.69 17.08 -40.04
N LEU A 897 -17.87 16.96 -39.44
CA LEU A 897 -18.39 15.68 -38.95
C LEU A 897 -18.63 14.69 -40.12
N GLY A 898 -18.04 13.51 -40.06
CA GLY A 898 -18.08 12.50 -41.11
C GLY A 898 -19.43 11.79 -41.26
N GLU A 899 -19.55 10.87 -42.23
CA GLU A 899 -20.83 10.26 -42.61
C GLU A 899 -21.48 9.39 -41.52
N ALA A 900 -20.70 8.94 -40.53
CA ALA A 900 -21.19 8.18 -39.38
C ALA A 900 -21.71 9.08 -38.23
N GLY A 901 -21.52 10.40 -38.32
CA GLY A 901 -21.98 11.36 -37.31
C GLY A 901 -21.18 11.37 -36.00
N VAL A 902 -20.02 10.70 -35.97
CA VAL A 902 -19.14 10.62 -34.79
C VAL A 902 -17.69 10.76 -35.20
N GLU A 903 -17.00 11.71 -34.58
CA GLU A 903 -15.57 11.90 -34.79
C GLU A 903 -14.83 11.95 -33.45
N GLN A 904 -13.68 11.27 -33.40
CA GLN A 904 -12.79 11.30 -32.27
C GLN A 904 -11.58 12.18 -32.58
N PHE A 905 -11.04 12.84 -31.58
CA PHE A 905 -9.86 13.67 -31.77
C PHE A 905 -8.98 13.75 -30.52
N ARG A 906 -7.76 14.24 -30.74
CA ARG A 906 -6.77 14.59 -29.74
C ARG A 906 -6.09 15.88 -30.19
N ILE A 907 -5.52 16.60 -29.23
CA ILE A 907 -4.60 17.70 -29.54
C ILE A 907 -3.20 17.13 -29.44
N VAL A 908 -2.30 17.51 -30.33
CA VAL A 908 -0.89 17.12 -30.32
C VAL A 908 -0.04 18.37 -30.39
N VAL A 909 0.99 18.40 -29.57
CA VAL A 909 1.92 19.52 -29.47
C VAL A 909 3.07 19.28 -30.45
N ASN A 910 3.42 20.30 -31.24
CA ASN A 910 4.56 20.30 -32.16
C ASN A 910 4.60 19.09 -33.12
N LYS A 911 3.44 18.69 -33.65
CA LYS A 911 3.25 17.54 -34.56
C LYS A 911 3.79 16.20 -34.06
N SER A 912 3.85 16.00 -32.74
CA SER A 912 4.34 14.75 -32.16
C SER A 912 3.22 14.02 -31.41
N HIS A 913 2.87 12.82 -31.87
CA HIS A 913 1.93 11.95 -31.14
C HIS A 913 2.42 11.54 -29.74
N ARG A 914 3.72 11.71 -29.43
CA ARG A 914 4.29 11.52 -28.08
C ARG A 914 3.94 12.66 -27.12
N TYR A 915 3.50 13.81 -27.65
CA TYR A 915 3.09 14.98 -26.89
C TYR A 915 1.62 15.30 -27.19
N ALA A 916 0.77 14.29 -27.07
CA ALA A 916 -0.66 14.43 -27.20
C ALA A 916 -1.27 14.97 -25.90
N ILE A 917 -2.19 15.92 -26.01
CA ILE A 917 -3.17 16.25 -24.98
C ILE A 917 -4.40 15.38 -25.28
N PHE A 918 -4.87 14.65 -24.28
CA PHE A 918 -5.90 13.63 -24.42
C PHE A 918 -6.72 13.52 -23.13
N PRO A 919 -7.94 12.98 -23.17
CA PRO A 919 -8.74 12.80 -21.97
C PRO A 919 -8.29 11.60 -21.13
N ALA A 920 -8.56 11.63 -19.82
CA ALA A 920 -8.38 10.50 -18.93
C ALA A 920 -9.21 9.25 -19.31
N ALA A 921 -10.37 9.45 -19.95
CA ALA A 921 -11.26 8.39 -20.42
C ALA A 921 -11.18 8.17 -21.94
N LYS A 922 -11.63 7.00 -22.42
CA LYS A 922 -11.78 6.72 -23.85
C LYS A 922 -13.09 7.33 -24.37
N MET A 923 -13.09 7.90 -25.58
CA MET A 923 -14.28 8.57 -26.18
C MET A 923 -14.93 9.59 -25.25
N ALA A 924 -14.10 10.43 -24.61
CA ALA A 924 -14.58 11.34 -23.58
C ALA A 924 -15.30 12.55 -24.17
N ASP A 925 -16.25 13.10 -23.41
CA ASP A 925 -16.77 14.44 -23.65
C ASP A 925 -15.83 15.52 -23.06
N SER A 926 -16.23 16.79 -23.13
CA SER A 926 -15.44 17.93 -22.67
C SER A 926 -15.29 18.02 -21.14
N SER A 927 -16.03 17.23 -20.35
CA SER A 927 -15.95 17.20 -18.88
C SER A 927 -14.86 16.27 -18.34
N SER A 928 -14.24 15.46 -19.21
CA SER A 928 -13.14 14.59 -18.80
C SER A 928 -11.88 15.40 -18.51
N LEU A 929 -11.17 14.99 -17.44
CA LEU A 929 -9.86 15.51 -17.10
C LEU A 929 -8.93 15.52 -18.32
N VAL A 930 -8.37 16.69 -18.61
CA VAL A 930 -7.46 16.92 -19.74
C VAL A 930 -6.05 16.54 -19.30
N LEU A 931 -5.57 15.41 -19.81
CA LEU A 931 -4.24 14.87 -19.55
C LEU A 931 -3.27 15.20 -20.68
N GLY A 932 -1.98 15.02 -20.40
CA GLY A 932 -0.90 15.33 -21.34
C GLY A 932 -0.53 16.82 -21.32
N PRO A 933 0.42 17.27 -22.15
CA PRO A 933 1.01 16.53 -23.27
C PRO A 933 1.83 15.32 -22.82
N GLY A 934 1.56 14.17 -23.44
CA GLY A 934 2.22 12.91 -23.20
C GLY A 934 1.82 11.86 -24.24
N THR A 935 2.26 10.62 -24.08
CA THR A 935 1.85 9.55 -25.00
C THR A 935 0.45 9.09 -24.62
N ALA A 936 -0.54 9.44 -25.44
CA ALA A 936 -1.93 9.05 -25.21
C ALA A 936 -2.09 7.51 -25.27
N PRO A 937 -2.55 6.85 -24.20
CA PRO A 937 -2.93 5.44 -24.21
C PRO A 937 -3.89 5.11 -25.36
N ALA A 938 -3.88 3.85 -25.81
CA ALA A 938 -4.73 3.41 -26.92
C ALA A 938 -6.22 3.67 -26.61
N GLY A 939 -6.91 4.41 -27.50
CA GLY A 939 -8.34 4.72 -27.40
C GLY A 939 -8.72 5.92 -26.51
N GLN A 940 -7.78 6.54 -25.78
CA GLN A 940 -8.07 7.77 -25.00
C GLN A 940 -8.14 9.00 -25.91
N SER A 941 -9.34 9.36 -26.35
CA SER A 941 -9.64 10.44 -27.31
C SER A 941 -10.91 11.15 -26.89
N TRP A 942 -11.05 12.44 -27.22
CA TRP A 942 -12.35 13.10 -27.12
C TRP A 942 -13.23 12.65 -28.28
N ALA A 943 -14.53 12.63 -28.07
CA ALA A 943 -15.50 12.25 -29.08
C ALA A 943 -16.60 13.30 -29.20
N ILE A 944 -16.80 13.78 -30.43
CA ILE A 944 -17.97 14.58 -30.81
C ILE A 944 -18.97 13.63 -31.46
N ASP A 945 -20.12 13.45 -30.83
CA ASP A 945 -21.24 12.66 -31.36
C ASP A 945 -22.37 13.60 -31.78
N GLY A 946 -22.38 13.99 -33.06
CA GLY A 946 -23.37 14.90 -33.60
C GLY A 946 -24.79 14.32 -33.54
N ARG A 947 -24.96 13.01 -33.38
CA ARG A 947 -26.27 12.39 -33.18
C ARG A 947 -26.86 12.76 -31.82
N ARG A 948 -26.02 12.94 -30.80
CA ARG A 948 -26.43 13.42 -29.45
C ARG A 948 -26.66 14.93 -29.44
N GLU A 949 -25.82 15.67 -30.16
CA GLU A 949 -25.86 17.14 -30.18
C GLU A 949 -26.88 17.71 -31.18
N GLY A 950 -27.59 16.87 -31.94
CA GLY A 950 -28.52 17.30 -32.98
C GLY A 950 -27.86 17.90 -34.22
N ALA A 951 -26.57 17.59 -34.44
CA ALA A 951 -25.75 18.07 -35.54
C ALA A 951 -25.66 17.01 -36.66
N PRO A 952 -26.20 17.25 -37.87
CA PRO A 952 -26.13 16.31 -38.97
C PRO A 952 -24.69 16.15 -39.51
N ALA A 953 -24.40 15.04 -40.21
CA ALA A 953 -23.14 14.88 -40.93
C ALA A 953 -22.91 16.06 -41.88
N GLY A 954 -21.67 16.53 -42.00
CA GLY A 954 -21.34 17.77 -42.70
C GLY A 954 -21.36 19.02 -41.82
N THR A 955 -21.84 18.94 -40.58
CA THR A 955 -21.72 20.04 -39.61
C THR A 955 -20.26 20.27 -39.26
N VAL A 956 -19.84 21.53 -39.21
CA VAL A 956 -18.49 21.92 -38.80
C VAL A 956 -18.46 22.19 -37.31
N PHE A 957 -17.54 21.52 -36.63
CA PHE A 957 -17.28 21.72 -35.21
C PHE A 957 -16.01 22.53 -35.01
N PHE A 958 -16.10 23.52 -34.15
CA PHE A 958 -14.95 24.29 -33.69
C PHE A 958 -14.48 23.72 -32.36
N VAL A 959 -13.24 23.23 -32.31
CA VAL A 959 -12.61 22.73 -31.08
C VAL A 959 -11.72 23.82 -30.52
N PHE A 960 -11.91 24.13 -29.24
CA PHE A 960 -11.14 25.11 -28.51
C PHE A 960 -10.28 24.45 -27.44
N PHE A 961 -9.10 25.02 -27.24
CA PHE A 961 -8.18 24.65 -26.19
C PHE A 961 -7.55 25.91 -25.59
N THR A 962 -7.59 26.01 -24.27
CA THR A 962 -6.91 27.08 -23.54
C THR A 962 -6.14 26.50 -22.37
N LEU A 963 -5.06 27.19 -22.04
CA LEU A 963 -4.29 27.01 -20.82
C LEU A 963 -4.43 28.30 -20.04
N ASP A 964 -5.07 28.25 -18.89
CA ASP A 964 -5.15 29.39 -18.00
C ASP A 964 -3.73 29.69 -17.48
N PRO A 965 -3.15 30.87 -17.79
CA PRO A 965 -1.79 31.19 -17.40
C PRO A 965 -1.60 31.36 -15.89
N GLU A 966 -2.66 31.71 -15.15
CA GLU A 966 -2.60 31.95 -13.70
C GLU A 966 -2.89 30.67 -12.91
N SER A 967 -3.96 29.94 -13.29
CA SER A 967 -4.36 28.71 -12.58
C SER A 967 -3.72 27.45 -13.13
N LYS A 968 -3.04 27.54 -14.28
CA LYS A 968 -2.33 26.45 -14.95
C LYS A 968 -3.26 25.31 -15.42
N MET A 969 -4.56 25.58 -15.41
CA MET A 969 -5.63 24.66 -15.78
C MET A 969 -5.78 24.57 -17.30
N LYS A 970 -5.86 23.35 -17.81
CA LYS A 970 -6.16 23.08 -19.22
C LYS A 970 -7.65 22.92 -19.39
N ARG A 971 -8.24 23.63 -20.36
CA ARG A 971 -9.64 23.48 -20.70
C ARG A 971 -9.80 23.21 -22.19
N ILE A 972 -10.67 22.27 -22.50
CA ILE A 972 -11.06 21.92 -23.86
C ILE A 972 -12.58 21.92 -23.97
N TRP A 973 -13.10 22.42 -25.09
CA TRP A 973 -14.53 22.38 -25.40
C TRP A 973 -14.73 22.52 -26.91
N TRP A 974 -15.95 22.29 -27.38
CA TRP A 974 -16.29 22.47 -28.79
C TRP A 974 -17.69 23.02 -28.96
N GLU A 975 -17.95 23.60 -30.13
CA GLU A 975 -19.27 24.05 -30.51
C GLU A 975 -19.53 23.80 -32.00
N ALA A 976 -20.76 23.42 -32.35
CA ALA A 976 -21.21 23.43 -33.74
C ALA A 976 -21.29 24.88 -34.22
N THR A 977 -20.75 25.18 -35.40
CA THR A 977 -20.64 26.58 -35.86
C THR A 977 -20.83 26.75 -37.35
N THR A 978 -21.20 27.98 -37.74
CA THR A 978 -21.20 28.46 -39.13
C THR A 978 -20.22 29.61 -39.34
N ASP A 979 -19.28 29.82 -38.40
CA ASP A 979 -18.23 30.85 -38.53
C ASP A 979 -17.40 30.59 -39.80
N GLU A 980 -17.24 31.62 -40.64
CA GLU A 980 -16.46 31.52 -41.89
C GLU A 980 -15.00 31.10 -41.65
N ARG A 981 -14.42 31.40 -40.49
CA ARG A 981 -13.06 30.97 -40.09
C ARG A 981 -13.01 29.46 -39.93
N ALA A 982 -13.96 28.90 -39.17
CA ALA A 982 -14.09 27.46 -38.96
C ALA A 982 -14.38 26.72 -40.28
N LEU A 983 -15.24 27.28 -41.14
CA LEU A 983 -15.52 26.71 -42.47
C LEU A 983 -14.26 26.64 -43.35
N LYS A 984 -13.39 27.66 -43.31
CA LYS A 984 -12.11 27.66 -44.04
C LYS A 984 -11.12 26.64 -43.49
N MET A 985 -11.00 26.54 -42.16
CA MET A 985 -10.16 25.55 -41.49
C MET A 985 -10.59 24.11 -41.85
N ALA A 986 -11.89 23.83 -41.78
CA ALA A 986 -12.44 22.51 -42.07
C ALA A 986 -12.35 22.10 -43.55
N ALA A 987 -12.33 23.07 -44.49
CA ALA A 987 -12.25 22.80 -45.93
C ALA A 987 -10.93 22.12 -46.37
N GLY A 988 -9.88 22.18 -45.54
CA GLY A 988 -8.57 21.59 -45.83
C GLY A 988 -8.42 20.11 -45.47
N VAL A 989 -9.38 19.51 -44.75
CA VAL A 989 -9.29 18.14 -44.23
C VAL A 989 -10.48 17.32 -44.71
N SER A 990 -10.24 16.43 -45.67
CA SER A 990 -11.23 15.47 -46.13
C SER A 990 -10.67 14.05 -46.05
N PHE A 991 -11.24 13.22 -45.19
CA PHE A 991 -10.93 11.80 -45.11
C PHE A 991 -12.18 11.00 -45.46
N ARG A 992 -12.00 9.93 -46.24
CA ARG A 992 -13.09 9.02 -46.58
C ARG A 992 -12.86 7.71 -45.87
N HIS A 993 -13.71 7.42 -44.89
CA HIS A 993 -13.60 6.20 -44.11
C HIS A 993 -13.81 4.95 -44.96
N SER A 994 -13.17 3.87 -44.51
CA SER A 994 -13.35 2.52 -45.01
C SER A 994 -14.00 1.65 -43.94
N TYR A 995 -14.71 0.60 -44.35
CA TYR A 995 -15.37 -0.31 -43.42
C TYR A 995 -14.87 -1.73 -43.70
N SER A 996 -14.55 -2.46 -42.63
CA SER A 996 -14.03 -3.82 -42.69
C SER A 996 -14.90 -4.76 -41.88
N LEU A 997 -15.16 -5.95 -42.42
CA LEU A 997 -15.79 -7.04 -41.70
C LEU A 997 -14.76 -7.75 -40.83
N VAL A 998 -15.14 -8.06 -39.60
CA VAL A 998 -14.35 -8.89 -38.67
C VAL A 998 -15.26 -9.94 -38.08
N GLY A 999 -14.87 -11.21 -38.10
CA GLY A 999 -15.70 -12.27 -37.50
C GLY A 999 -15.04 -13.64 -37.52
N THR A 1000 -15.81 -14.66 -37.20
CA THR A 1000 -15.38 -16.08 -37.16
C THR A 1000 -14.74 -16.52 -38.49
N TRP A 1001 -15.28 -16.10 -39.64
CA TRP A 1001 -14.72 -16.39 -40.97
C TRP A 1001 -13.28 -15.92 -41.17
N THR A 1002 -12.93 -14.81 -40.53
CA THR A 1002 -11.65 -14.13 -40.72
C THR A 1002 -10.71 -14.40 -39.57
N VAL A 1003 -11.09 -15.27 -38.62
CA VAL A 1003 -10.40 -15.46 -37.33
C VAL A 1003 -10.18 -14.10 -36.66
N TRP A 1004 -11.22 -13.27 -36.68
CA TRP A 1004 -11.23 -11.91 -36.15
C TRP A 1004 -10.18 -10.96 -36.77
N LYS A 1005 -9.74 -11.22 -38.02
CA LYS A 1005 -8.91 -10.28 -38.80
C LYS A 1005 -9.78 -9.39 -39.71
N PRO A 1006 -9.48 -8.08 -39.88
CA PRO A 1006 -10.26 -7.20 -40.74
C PRO A 1006 -10.17 -7.56 -42.23
N VAL A 1007 -11.33 -7.71 -42.87
CA VAL A 1007 -11.47 -7.87 -44.31
C VAL A 1007 -12.27 -6.70 -44.87
N LYS A 1008 -11.65 -5.92 -45.75
CA LYS A 1008 -12.22 -4.68 -46.30
C LYS A 1008 -13.51 -4.94 -47.10
N MET A 1009 -14.56 -4.19 -46.81
CA MET A 1009 -15.80 -4.20 -47.58
C MET A 1009 -15.68 -3.30 -48.82
N GLY A 1010 -16.23 -3.74 -49.95
CA GLY A 1010 -16.22 -2.97 -51.20
C GLY A 1010 -17.28 -1.88 -51.20
N ALA A 1011 -16.92 -0.63 -51.47
CA ALA A 1011 -17.89 0.45 -51.64
C ALA A 1011 -18.73 0.24 -52.91
N SER A 1012 -20.05 0.40 -52.82
CA SER A 1012 -20.93 0.36 -53.99
C SER A 1012 -20.70 1.58 -54.88
N ASN A 1013 -20.55 1.36 -56.18
CA ASN A 1013 -20.42 2.42 -57.20
C ASN A 1013 -21.75 2.68 -57.93
N LYS A 1014 -22.87 2.10 -57.48
CA LYS A 1014 -24.18 2.29 -58.10
C LYS A 1014 -24.75 3.67 -57.75
N GLU A 1015 -25.37 4.31 -58.75
CA GLU A 1015 -26.01 5.62 -58.61
C GLU A 1015 -27.16 5.53 -57.59
N GLY A 1016 -27.17 6.40 -56.58
CA GLY A 1016 -28.13 6.36 -55.45
C GLY A 1016 -27.70 5.54 -54.23
N GLU A 1017 -26.58 4.80 -54.28
CA GLU A 1017 -26.09 3.95 -53.18
C GLU A 1017 -24.87 4.55 -52.45
N ARG A 1018 -24.89 5.87 -52.20
CA ARG A 1018 -23.82 6.54 -51.44
C ARG A 1018 -23.76 6.01 -50.00
N GLY A 1019 -22.53 5.80 -49.52
CA GLY A 1019 -22.26 5.30 -48.16
C GLY A 1019 -22.50 3.80 -47.97
N VAL A 1020 -22.72 3.03 -49.04
CA VAL A 1020 -22.97 1.58 -48.98
C VAL A 1020 -21.69 0.78 -49.22
N PHE A 1021 -21.46 -0.23 -48.38
CA PHE A 1021 -20.31 -1.13 -48.39
C PHE A 1021 -20.78 -2.59 -48.34
N GLU A 1022 -20.18 -3.46 -49.16
CA GLU A 1022 -20.61 -4.85 -49.34
C GLU A 1022 -19.45 -5.85 -49.24
N VAL A 1023 -19.75 -7.04 -48.72
CA VAL A 1023 -18.83 -8.19 -48.70
C VAL A 1023 -19.64 -9.49 -48.77
N GLU A 1024 -19.08 -10.51 -49.42
CA GLU A 1024 -19.66 -11.85 -49.48
C GLU A 1024 -18.83 -12.82 -48.64
N VAL A 1025 -19.51 -13.59 -47.80
CA VAL A 1025 -18.91 -14.62 -46.93
C VAL A 1025 -19.64 -15.95 -47.12
N LYS A 1026 -18.97 -17.07 -46.84
CA LYS A 1026 -19.55 -18.41 -46.89
C LYS A 1026 -19.67 -18.98 -45.49
N ILE A 1027 -20.82 -19.57 -45.16
CA ILE A 1027 -21.03 -20.25 -43.88
C ILE A 1027 -20.14 -21.48 -43.78
N GLY A 1028 -19.33 -21.56 -42.73
CA GLY A 1028 -18.40 -22.64 -42.44
C GLY A 1028 -19.06 -23.90 -41.88
N ILE A 1029 -18.22 -24.83 -41.42
CA ILE A 1029 -18.65 -26.17 -40.95
C ILE A 1029 -19.54 -26.11 -39.70
N GLU A 1030 -19.40 -25.06 -38.88
CA GLU A 1030 -20.13 -24.89 -37.62
C GLU A 1030 -21.57 -24.40 -37.82
N ARG A 1031 -21.95 -24.04 -39.06
CA ARG A 1031 -23.30 -23.55 -39.44
C ARG A 1031 -23.77 -22.27 -38.73
N LYS A 1032 -22.91 -21.67 -37.90
CA LYS A 1032 -23.11 -20.41 -37.18
C LYS A 1032 -21.85 -19.57 -37.30
N GLU A 1033 -22.03 -18.27 -37.46
CA GLU A 1033 -20.93 -17.34 -37.67
C GLU A 1033 -21.23 -16.02 -36.97
N ALA A 1034 -20.21 -15.44 -36.34
CA ALA A 1034 -20.35 -14.22 -35.54
C ALA A 1034 -19.44 -13.11 -36.07
N PHE A 1035 -19.93 -11.87 -36.12
CA PHE A 1035 -19.20 -10.76 -36.73
C PHE A 1035 -19.53 -9.35 -36.23
N ARG A 1036 -18.67 -8.40 -36.59
CA ARG A 1036 -18.77 -6.95 -36.38
C ARG A 1036 -18.22 -6.20 -37.60
N ILE A 1037 -18.42 -4.89 -37.63
CA ILE A 1037 -17.83 -4.01 -38.62
C ILE A 1037 -16.88 -3.05 -37.92
N LEU A 1038 -15.68 -2.83 -38.46
CA LEU A 1038 -14.75 -1.82 -37.98
C LEU A 1038 -14.63 -0.69 -39.00
N ARG A 1039 -14.75 0.56 -38.54
CA ARG A 1039 -14.36 1.72 -39.35
C ARG A 1039 -12.84 1.81 -39.34
N ASP A 1040 -12.25 1.96 -40.53
CA ASP A 1040 -10.81 2.06 -40.80
C ASP A 1040 -9.94 0.94 -40.23
N ALA A 1041 -10.54 -0.24 -40.02
CA ALA A 1041 -9.91 -1.39 -39.35
C ALA A 1041 -9.41 -1.07 -37.93
N ASP A 1042 -9.96 -0.04 -37.29
CA ASP A 1042 -9.69 0.35 -35.91
C ASP A 1042 -10.71 -0.32 -34.97
N SER A 1043 -10.22 -1.12 -34.02
CA SER A 1043 -11.07 -1.78 -33.03
C SER A 1043 -11.75 -0.80 -32.07
N ASN A 1044 -11.23 0.41 -31.91
CA ASN A 1044 -11.88 1.47 -31.12
C ASN A 1044 -12.99 2.20 -31.91
N GLN A 1045 -13.24 1.81 -33.15
CA GLN A 1045 -14.28 2.33 -34.02
C GLN A 1045 -15.16 1.19 -34.55
N ALA A 1046 -15.52 0.29 -33.65
CA ALA A 1046 -16.38 -0.84 -33.96
C ALA A 1046 -17.84 -0.39 -34.09
N ILE A 1047 -18.53 -1.05 -35.00
CA ILE A 1047 -19.96 -0.95 -35.26
C ILE A 1047 -20.54 -2.33 -34.98
N TYR A 1048 -21.53 -2.36 -34.10
CA TYR A 1048 -22.00 -3.58 -33.43
C TYR A 1048 -23.50 -3.45 -33.09
N PRO A 1049 -24.21 -4.56 -32.83
CA PRO A 1049 -25.59 -4.49 -32.38
C PRO A 1049 -25.68 -4.01 -30.94
N VAL A 1050 -26.77 -3.36 -30.56
CA VAL A 1050 -27.01 -2.91 -29.18
C VAL A 1050 -26.94 -4.07 -28.16
N ARG A 1051 -27.26 -5.30 -28.56
CA ARG A 1051 -27.24 -6.53 -27.73
C ARG A 1051 -26.75 -7.75 -28.55
N VAL A 1052 -26.32 -8.81 -27.86
CA VAL A 1052 -25.77 -10.04 -28.47
C VAL A 1052 -26.84 -10.91 -29.17
N LYS A 1053 -28.09 -10.91 -28.69
CA LYS A 1053 -29.22 -11.66 -29.26
C LYS A 1053 -30.46 -10.78 -29.39
N ALA A 1054 -31.22 -10.96 -30.47
CA ALA A 1054 -32.53 -10.35 -30.68
C ALA A 1054 -33.62 -11.22 -30.06
N GLU A 1055 -34.65 -10.61 -29.46
CA GLU A 1055 -35.89 -11.33 -29.15
C GLU A 1055 -36.73 -11.53 -30.42
N GLU A 1056 -37.62 -12.53 -30.41
CA GLU A 1056 -38.38 -12.92 -31.61
C GLU A 1056 -39.32 -11.78 -32.06
N GLY A 1057 -38.98 -11.15 -33.20
CA GLY A 1057 -39.73 -10.01 -33.77
C GLY A 1057 -39.11 -8.64 -33.53
N GLU A 1058 -38.00 -8.53 -32.80
CA GLU A 1058 -37.34 -7.25 -32.46
C GLU A 1058 -36.27 -6.83 -33.50
N GLN A 1059 -36.25 -5.56 -33.91
CA GLN A 1059 -35.16 -5.00 -34.72
C GLN A 1059 -34.03 -4.49 -33.82
N LEU A 1060 -32.91 -5.23 -33.74
CA LEU A 1060 -31.71 -4.77 -33.03
C LEU A 1060 -31.15 -3.48 -33.63
N GLN A 1061 -30.89 -2.48 -32.80
CA GLN A 1061 -30.28 -1.22 -33.24
C GLN A 1061 -28.78 -1.37 -33.52
N VAL A 1062 -28.29 -0.59 -34.49
CA VAL A 1062 -26.85 -0.48 -34.80
C VAL A 1062 -26.21 0.63 -33.95
N LYS A 1063 -25.15 0.30 -33.19
CA LYS A 1063 -24.36 1.22 -32.35
C LYS A 1063 -22.92 1.33 -32.88
N GLY A 1064 -22.15 2.29 -32.37
CA GLY A 1064 -20.83 2.66 -32.88
C GLY A 1064 -20.87 3.80 -33.91
N PRO A 1065 -19.73 4.19 -34.51
CA PRO A 1065 -18.39 3.63 -34.30
C PRO A 1065 -17.78 4.04 -32.94
N ASP A 1066 -17.53 3.07 -32.06
CA ASP A 1066 -16.87 3.29 -30.77
C ASP A 1066 -16.19 2.01 -30.23
N HIS A 1067 -15.56 2.09 -29.07
CA HIS A 1067 -14.82 0.99 -28.43
C HIS A 1067 -15.68 0.15 -27.47
N ARG A 1068 -16.97 0.47 -27.30
CA ARG A 1068 -17.85 -0.11 -26.26
C ARG A 1068 -18.57 -1.37 -26.72
N HIS A 1069 -18.02 -2.02 -27.74
CA HIS A 1069 -18.60 -3.21 -28.34
C HIS A 1069 -18.60 -4.42 -27.41
N GLY A 1070 -17.65 -4.52 -26.45
CA GLY A 1070 -17.52 -5.70 -25.57
C GLY A 1070 -17.64 -7.01 -26.34
N ASP A 1071 -18.56 -7.88 -25.92
CA ASP A 1071 -18.96 -9.13 -26.61
C ASP A 1071 -20.10 -8.99 -27.63
N LYS A 1072 -20.70 -7.81 -27.79
CA LYS A 1072 -21.83 -7.55 -28.71
C LYS A 1072 -21.44 -7.79 -30.16
N LYS A 1073 -22.04 -8.77 -30.82
CA LYS A 1073 -21.72 -9.20 -32.19
C LYS A 1073 -23.00 -9.71 -32.87
N TRP A 1074 -23.10 -9.56 -34.19
CA TRP A 1074 -24.18 -10.20 -34.94
C TRP A 1074 -23.85 -11.68 -35.11
N GLU A 1075 -24.85 -12.53 -34.97
CA GLU A 1075 -24.74 -13.96 -35.27
C GLU A 1075 -25.66 -14.34 -36.43
N ILE A 1076 -25.14 -15.07 -37.40
CA ILE A 1076 -25.92 -15.60 -38.52
C ILE A 1076 -25.77 -17.12 -38.60
N SER A 1077 -26.84 -17.80 -39.01
CA SER A 1077 -26.87 -19.26 -39.15
C SER A 1077 -27.36 -19.70 -40.52
N GLY A 1078 -26.73 -20.73 -41.10
CA GLY A 1078 -27.04 -21.22 -42.44
C GLY A 1078 -26.53 -22.64 -42.70
N LYS A 1079 -26.77 -23.17 -43.89
CA LYS A 1079 -26.18 -24.47 -44.28
C LYS A 1079 -24.71 -24.26 -44.64
N MET A 1080 -23.90 -25.29 -44.38
CA MET A 1080 -22.48 -25.27 -44.75
C MET A 1080 -22.33 -24.97 -46.25
N GLY A 1081 -21.57 -23.92 -46.58
CA GLY A 1081 -21.35 -23.45 -47.94
C GLY A 1081 -22.33 -22.41 -48.46
N ASP A 1082 -23.39 -22.06 -47.72
CA ASP A 1082 -24.31 -20.97 -48.09
C ASP A 1082 -23.54 -19.65 -48.21
N VAL A 1083 -23.76 -18.92 -49.30
CA VAL A 1083 -23.20 -17.58 -49.51
C VAL A 1083 -24.13 -16.55 -48.87
N VAL A 1084 -23.58 -15.74 -47.96
CA VAL A 1084 -24.27 -14.62 -47.32
C VAL A 1084 -23.62 -13.32 -47.77
N ARG A 1085 -24.43 -12.37 -48.21
CA ARG A 1085 -23.98 -11.02 -48.57
C ARG A 1085 -24.33 -10.05 -47.44
N LEU A 1086 -23.31 -9.40 -46.90
CA LEU A 1086 -23.44 -8.36 -45.88
C LEU A 1086 -23.36 -7.00 -46.55
N ARG A 1087 -24.35 -6.14 -46.27
CA ARG A 1087 -24.48 -4.81 -46.85
C ARG A 1087 -24.64 -3.77 -45.75
N PHE A 1088 -23.60 -3.00 -45.52
CA PHE A 1088 -23.56 -1.94 -44.51
C PHE A 1088 -23.71 -0.57 -45.16
N ARG A 1089 -24.52 0.32 -44.57
CA ARG A 1089 -24.69 1.70 -45.01
C ARG A 1089 -24.43 2.64 -43.85
N ALA A 1090 -23.49 3.56 -44.04
CA ALA A 1090 -23.24 4.70 -43.16
C ALA A 1090 -23.45 5.99 -43.96
N TRP A 1091 -24.53 6.72 -43.66
CA TRP A 1091 -24.84 7.98 -44.34
C TRP A 1091 -25.63 8.92 -43.42
N GLU A 1092 -25.19 10.17 -43.32
CA GLU A 1092 -25.86 11.21 -42.51
C GLU A 1092 -26.09 10.80 -41.04
N GLY A 1093 -25.14 10.11 -40.42
CA GLY A 1093 -25.27 9.62 -39.05
C GLY A 1093 -26.20 8.41 -38.89
N ASN A 1094 -26.85 7.99 -39.97
CA ASN A 1094 -27.69 6.80 -40.00
C ASN A 1094 -26.85 5.58 -40.40
N LEU A 1095 -26.73 4.65 -39.47
CA LEU A 1095 -26.06 3.37 -39.68
C LEU A 1095 -27.10 2.29 -39.91
N SER A 1096 -26.95 1.50 -40.97
CA SER A 1096 -27.78 0.33 -41.20
C SER A 1096 -26.97 -0.84 -41.73
N LEU A 1097 -27.36 -2.05 -41.34
CA LEU A 1097 -26.75 -3.29 -41.77
C LEU A 1097 -27.84 -4.20 -42.32
N SER A 1098 -27.64 -4.74 -43.51
CA SER A 1098 -28.51 -5.76 -44.10
C SER A 1098 -27.74 -7.05 -44.35
N VAL A 1099 -28.28 -8.17 -43.89
CA VAL A 1099 -27.81 -9.53 -44.19
C VAL A 1099 -28.73 -10.14 -45.23
N ILE A 1100 -28.18 -10.51 -46.38
CA ILE A 1100 -28.91 -11.14 -47.48
C ILE A 1100 -28.47 -12.59 -47.56
N SER A 1101 -29.38 -13.52 -47.28
CA SER A 1101 -29.12 -14.97 -47.29
C SER A 1101 -30.22 -15.75 -48.00
N SER A 1102 -30.07 -17.07 -48.08
CA SER A 1102 -31.09 -18.00 -48.61
C SER A 1102 -32.40 -17.99 -47.80
N LYS A 1103 -32.38 -17.48 -46.55
CA LYS A 1103 -33.55 -17.36 -45.66
C LYS A 1103 -34.34 -16.06 -45.81
N GLY A 1104 -33.78 -15.05 -46.49
CA GLY A 1104 -34.40 -13.73 -46.62
C GLY A 1104 -33.41 -12.57 -46.44
N VAL A 1105 -33.94 -11.35 -46.34
CA VAL A 1105 -33.19 -10.13 -46.03
C VAL A 1105 -33.55 -9.66 -44.63
N GLU A 1106 -32.57 -9.57 -43.76
CA GLU A 1106 -32.69 -8.96 -42.43
C GLU A 1106 -31.98 -7.61 -42.44
N THR A 1107 -32.62 -6.56 -41.94
CA THR A 1107 -32.07 -5.19 -41.92
C THR A 1107 -32.21 -4.59 -40.53
N TRP A 1108 -31.11 -4.02 -40.03
CA TRP A 1108 -31.00 -3.28 -38.77
C TRP A 1108 -30.61 -1.83 -39.05
N GLY A 1109 -31.13 -0.88 -38.26
CA GLY A 1109 -30.86 0.55 -38.41
C GLY A 1109 -30.64 1.26 -37.07
N SER A 1110 -30.09 2.47 -37.11
CA SER A 1110 -30.05 3.41 -35.97
C SER A 1110 -31.29 4.31 -36.01
N GLU A 1111 -32.12 4.36 -34.96
CA GLU A 1111 -33.11 5.43 -34.79
C GLU A 1111 -32.50 6.59 -33.97
N THR A 1112 -32.75 7.82 -34.38
CA THR A 1112 -32.39 9.05 -33.66
C THR A 1112 -33.26 9.20 -32.41
N GLY A 1113 -32.83 8.56 -31.32
CA GLY A 1113 -33.44 8.65 -29.98
C GLY A 1113 -32.61 9.48 -28.98
N PRO A 1114 -33.16 9.79 -27.79
CA PRO A 1114 -32.64 10.80 -26.85
C PRO A 1114 -31.24 10.48 -26.29
N ALA A 1115 -30.68 11.48 -25.60
CA ALA A 1115 -29.50 11.35 -24.73
C ALA A 1115 -29.54 10.07 -23.88
N ALA A 1116 -28.35 9.53 -23.61
CA ALA A 1116 -28.09 8.35 -22.77
C ALA A 1116 -29.15 8.17 -21.67
N VAL A 1117 -29.78 6.99 -21.61
CA VAL A 1117 -30.75 6.69 -20.56
C VAL A 1117 -29.99 6.08 -19.39
N TYR A 1118 -30.11 6.71 -18.22
CA TYR A 1118 -29.46 6.25 -17.00
C TYR A 1118 -30.38 5.28 -16.27
N TYR A 1119 -29.82 4.14 -15.89
CA TYR A 1119 -30.49 3.09 -15.13
C TYR A 1119 -29.74 2.87 -13.84
N VAL A 1120 -30.45 2.67 -12.74
CA VAL A 1120 -29.83 2.09 -11.55
C VAL A 1120 -29.83 0.58 -11.71
N THR A 1121 -28.66 -0.03 -11.60
CA THR A 1121 -28.52 -1.48 -11.39
C THR A 1121 -28.19 -1.70 -9.93
N ALA A 1122 -28.91 -2.59 -9.27
CA ALA A 1122 -28.82 -2.70 -7.83
C ALA A 1122 -29.28 -4.05 -7.32
N THR A 1123 -28.88 -4.35 -6.09
CA THR A 1123 -29.37 -5.51 -5.33
C THR A 1123 -30.91 -5.66 -5.37
N TRP A 1124 -31.68 -4.59 -5.18
CA TRP A 1124 -33.16 -4.64 -5.13
C TRP A 1124 -33.83 -4.97 -6.47
N ASN A 1125 -33.16 -4.75 -7.60
CA ASN A 1125 -33.66 -5.13 -8.91
C ASN A 1125 -32.95 -6.38 -9.46
N LYS A 1126 -32.27 -7.15 -8.57
CA LYS A 1126 -31.46 -8.33 -8.91
C LYS A 1126 -30.41 -8.01 -9.96
N TYR A 1127 -29.77 -6.85 -9.80
CA TYR A 1127 -28.89 -6.21 -10.78
C TYR A 1127 -29.53 -5.97 -12.15
N GLY A 1128 -30.86 -6.01 -12.27
CA GLY A 1128 -31.58 -5.52 -13.45
C GLY A 1128 -31.45 -4.00 -13.64
N PHE A 1129 -32.32 -3.42 -14.46
CA PHE A 1129 -32.21 -2.00 -14.83
C PHE A 1129 -33.46 -1.22 -14.45
N SER A 1130 -33.32 -0.23 -13.56
CA SER A 1130 -34.39 0.69 -13.17
C SER A 1130 -34.13 2.09 -13.72
N ALA A 1131 -34.97 2.54 -14.66
CA ALA A 1131 -34.75 3.81 -15.36
C ALA A 1131 -34.87 5.02 -14.42
N MET A 1132 -33.89 5.91 -14.46
CA MET A 1132 -33.92 7.20 -13.76
C MET A 1132 -34.74 8.23 -14.56
N SER A 1133 -35.45 9.12 -13.84
CA SER A 1133 -36.25 10.19 -14.44
C SER A 1133 -35.51 11.53 -14.40
N PRO A 1134 -35.47 12.31 -15.50
CA PRO A 1134 -34.85 13.64 -15.50
C PRO A 1134 -35.62 14.61 -14.59
N ASP A 1135 -34.89 15.48 -13.88
CA ASP A 1135 -35.50 16.52 -13.03
C ASP A 1135 -36.06 17.67 -13.91
N PRO A 1136 -37.36 17.98 -13.84
CA PRO A 1136 -37.97 18.99 -14.70
C PRO A 1136 -37.52 20.43 -14.40
N LYS A 1137 -36.81 20.68 -13.28
CA LYS A 1137 -36.35 22.02 -12.87
C LYS A 1137 -34.85 22.23 -13.06
N LYS A 1138 -34.07 21.16 -13.28
CA LYS A 1138 -32.60 21.21 -13.39
C LYS A 1138 -32.13 20.30 -14.52
N GLU A 1139 -31.66 20.90 -15.60
CA GLU A 1139 -31.04 20.21 -16.71
C GLU A 1139 -29.77 19.45 -16.24
N GLY A 1140 -29.55 18.23 -16.74
CA GLY A 1140 -28.42 17.37 -16.34
C GLY A 1140 -28.59 16.63 -15.00
N VAL A 1141 -29.74 16.75 -14.33
CA VAL A 1141 -30.04 16.03 -13.09
C VAL A 1141 -31.04 14.92 -13.33
N TYR A 1142 -30.73 13.71 -12.87
CA TYR A 1142 -31.58 12.52 -12.97
C TYR A 1142 -31.84 11.94 -11.60
N THR A 1143 -33.04 11.43 -11.38
CA THR A 1143 -33.45 10.97 -10.06
C THR A 1143 -34.19 9.64 -10.14
N LEU A 1144 -33.96 8.78 -9.15
CA LEU A 1144 -34.73 7.57 -8.93
C LEU A 1144 -35.21 7.57 -7.49
N LYS A 1145 -36.51 7.39 -7.29
CA LYS A 1145 -37.08 7.10 -5.98
C LYS A 1145 -37.08 5.60 -5.80
N HIS A 1146 -36.49 5.15 -4.71
CA HIS A 1146 -36.50 3.76 -4.31
C HIS A 1146 -36.88 3.66 -2.83
N ARG A 1147 -37.64 2.63 -2.49
CA ARG A 1147 -37.99 2.33 -1.10
C ARG A 1147 -37.12 1.18 -0.65
N LEU A 1148 -36.26 1.42 0.33
CA LEU A 1148 -35.35 0.41 0.85
C LEU A 1148 -36.15 -0.83 1.28
N SER A 1149 -35.77 -1.99 0.73
CA SER A 1149 -36.40 -3.27 1.04
C SER A 1149 -36.09 -3.70 2.47
N ALA A 1150 -36.59 -4.87 2.88
CA ALA A 1150 -36.31 -5.42 4.21
C ALA A 1150 -34.83 -5.80 4.43
N GLN A 1151 -34.01 -5.78 3.37
CA GLN A 1151 -32.57 -6.03 3.42
C GLN A 1151 -31.87 -4.77 3.97
N ARG A 1152 -31.04 -4.92 5.01
CA ARG A 1152 -30.42 -3.80 5.75
C ARG A 1152 -29.34 -3.05 5.00
N MET A 1153 -28.92 -3.57 3.86
CA MET A 1153 -27.98 -2.91 2.96
C MET A 1153 -28.35 -3.24 1.52
N GLU A 1154 -28.42 -2.18 0.72
CA GLU A 1154 -28.66 -2.27 -0.71
C GLU A 1154 -27.52 -1.60 -1.45
N ALA A 1155 -26.86 -2.35 -2.33
CA ALA A 1155 -25.80 -1.80 -3.16
C ALA A 1155 -26.33 -1.43 -4.55
N PHE A 1156 -25.83 -0.33 -5.11
CA PHE A 1156 -26.21 0.10 -6.46
C PHE A 1156 -25.07 0.76 -7.23
N GLN A 1157 -25.25 0.77 -8.55
CA GLN A 1157 -24.46 1.54 -9.50
C GLN A 1157 -25.39 2.19 -10.52
N ILE A 1158 -24.88 3.13 -11.29
CA ILE A 1158 -25.65 3.74 -12.38
C ILE A 1158 -25.08 3.24 -13.70
N VAL A 1159 -25.88 2.50 -14.45
CA VAL A 1159 -25.56 1.96 -15.77
C VAL A 1159 -26.16 2.83 -16.85
N ILE A 1160 -25.39 3.10 -17.89
CA ILE A 1160 -25.84 3.82 -19.08
C ILE A 1160 -26.36 2.83 -20.12
N ASP A 1161 -27.54 3.07 -20.68
CA ASP A 1161 -28.12 2.30 -21.79
C ASP A 1161 -28.16 0.76 -21.55
N GLN A 1162 -28.26 0.32 -20.29
CA GLN A 1162 -28.23 -1.08 -19.89
C GLN A 1162 -26.93 -1.83 -20.28
N ASP A 1163 -25.81 -1.10 -20.32
CA ASP A 1163 -24.49 -1.59 -20.69
C ASP A 1163 -23.55 -1.64 -19.48
N TYR A 1164 -23.29 -2.82 -18.90
CA TYR A 1164 -22.33 -2.98 -17.79
C TYR A 1164 -20.89 -2.61 -18.16
N GLY A 1165 -20.58 -2.36 -19.44
CA GLY A 1165 -19.33 -1.72 -19.84
C GLY A 1165 -19.31 -0.18 -19.65
N GLN A 1166 -20.41 0.41 -19.17
CA GLN A 1166 -20.60 1.84 -18.96
C GLN A 1166 -21.30 2.11 -17.62
N VAL A 1167 -20.55 1.90 -16.55
CA VAL A 1167 -21.04 2.03 -15.18
C VAL A 1167 -20.43 3.26 -14.55
N ILE A 1168 -21.25 4.10 -13.92
CA ILE A 1168 -20.81 5.09 -12.94
C ILE A 1168 -20.75 4.36 -11.59
N HIS A 1169 -19.60 4.41 -10.93
CA HIS A 1169 -19.29 3.63 -9.73
C HIS A 1169 -18.42 4.42 -8.74
N PRO A 1170 -18.35 4.07 -7.43
CA PRO A 1170 -17.42 4.67 -6.48
C PRO A 1170 -15.97 4.22 -6.69
N GLU A 1171 -15.04 4.88 -6.00
CA GLU A 1171 -13.61 4.54 -5.96
C GLU A 1171 -13.31 3.23 -5.21
N ILE A 1172 -14.07 3.01 -4.14
CA ILE A 1172 -13.95 1.86 -3.24
C ILE A 1172 -15.30 1.16 -3.14
N GLU A 1173 -15.28 -0.14 -2.92
CA GLU A 1173 -16.49 -0.94 -2.77
C GLU A 1173 -17.31 -0.52 -1.54
N LEU A 1174 -18.64 -0.53 -1.68
CA LEU A 1174 -19.64 -0.14 -0.67
C LEU A 1174 -19.47 1.27 -0.10
N ALA A 1175 -18.92 2.19 -0.88
CA ALA A 1175 -18.69 3.56 -0.44
C ALA A 1175 -19.99 4.35 -0.14
N ASP A 1176 -19.92 5.24 0.85
CA ASP A 1176 -20.94 6.25 1.13
C ASP A 1176 -20.77 7.51 0.25
N GLN A 1177 -21.87 8.24 0.01
CA GLN A 1177 -22.03 9.38 -0.93
C GLN A 1177 -21.13 10.60 -0.68
N LEU A 1178 -20.35 10.65 0.40
CA LEU A 1178 -19.46 11.79 0.70
C LEU A 1178 -18.00 11.37 0.98
N LEU A 1179 -17.74 10.08 1.04
CA LEU A 1179 -16.42 9.51 1.36
C LEU A 1179 -15.66 9.06 0.11
N SER A 1180 -16.33 8.91 -1.02
CA SER A 1180 -15.74 8.42 -2.28
C SER A 1180 -16.20 9.23 -3.48
N GLN A 1181 -15.31 9.43 -4.45
CA GLN A 1181 -15.63 10.13 -5.70
C GLN A 1181 -16.40 9.19 -6.65
N ALA A 1182 -17.32 9.75 -7.45
CA ALA A 1182 -17.92 9.00 -8.55
C ALA A 1182 -16.94 8.92 -9.75
N PHE A 1183 -16.65 7.70 -10.17
CA PHE A 1183 -15.84 7.33 -11.34
C PHE A 1183 -16.73 6.73 -12.45
N GLY A 1184 -16.14 6.54 -13.63
CA GLY A 1184 -16.87 6.16 -14.84
C GLY A 1184 -17.56 7.35 -15.54
N PRO A 1185 -18.41 7.09 -16.56
CA PRO A 1185 -18.88 5.77 -16.99
C PRO A 1185 -17.81 4.96 -17.73
N ASP A 1186 -17.44 3.80 -17.18
CA ASP A 1186 -16.55 2.83 -17.82
C ASP A 1186 -16.81 1.40 -17.33
N GLY A 1187 -16.07 0.41 -17.83
CA GLY A 1187 -16.23 -1.00 -17.49
C GLY A 1187 -15.41 -1.46 -16.27
N LYS A 1188 -14.81 -0.53 -15.51
CA LYS A 1188 -13.98 -0.84 -14.34
C LYS A 1188 -14.76 -0.86 -13.02
N GLY A 1189 -16.08 -0.70 -13.09
CA GLY A 1189 -16.96 -0.75 -11.92
C GLY A 1189 -17.24 -2.15 -11.39
N GLU A 1190 -16.60 -3.21 -11.91
CA GLU A 1190 -16.78 -4.57 -11.38
C GLU A 1190 -16.34 -4.61 -9.91
N GLY A 1191 -17.22 -5.05 -9.01
CA GLY A 1191 -17.01 -5.03 -7.56
C GLY A 1191 -17.14 -3.67 -6.88
N LEU A 1192 -17.35 -2.56 -7.61
CA LEU A 1192 -17.36 -1.22 -6.99
C LEU A 1192 -18.78 -0.64 -6.93
N GLN A 1193 -19.48 -0.75 -5.81
CA GLN A 1193 -20.88 -0.34 -5.69
C GLN A 1193 -21.08 0.68 -4.56
N TRP A 1194 -22.00 1.64 -4.69
CA TRP A 1194 -22.36 2.48 -3.54
C TRP A 1194 -23.24 1.69 -2.58
N GLY A 1195 -22.94 1.80 -1.29
CA GLY A 1195 -23.73 1.18 -0.23
C GLY A 1195 -24.82 2.13 0.28
N LEU A 1196 -26.08 1.68 0.24
CA LEU A 1196 -27.18 2.32 0.95
C LEU A 1196 -27.40 1.61 2.28
N PHE A 1197 -27.17 2.33 3.37
CA PHE A 1197 -27.34 1.85 4.74
C PHE A 1197 -28.49 2.63 5.41
N GLY A 1198 -29.57 1.96 5.83
CA GLY A 1198 -30.73 2.66 6.39
C GLY A 1198 -31.87 1.77 6.94
N MET A 1199 -32.81 2.40 7.65
CA MET A 1199 -33.99 1.73 8.23
C MET A 1199 -34.98 1.29 7.13
N THR A 1200 -35.44 0.04 7.22
CA THR A 1200 -36.42 -0.58 6.30
C THR A 1200 -37.66 0.29 6.08
N GLY A 1201 -38.05 0.46 4.82
CA GLY A 1201 -39.29 1.15 4.44
C GLY A 1201 -39.20 2.67 4.27
N VAL A 1202 -38.02 3.28 4.51
CA VAL A 1202 -37.79 4.69 4.20
C VAL A 1202 -37.65 4.89 2.70
N GLU A 1203 -38.26 5.95 2.18
CA GLU A 1203 -38.15 6.34 0.78
C GLU A 1203 -36.88 7.18 0.57
N LEU A 1204 -36.04 6.73 -0.35
CA LEU A 1204 -34.75 7.31 -0.65
C LEU A 1204 -34.76 7.83 -2.09
N LYS A 1205 -34.28 9.06 -2.27
CA LYS A 1205 -34.16 9.69 -3.58
C LYS A 1205 -32.70 9.69 -4.00
N ILE A 1206 -32.33 8.77 -4.90
CA ILE A 1206 -31.03 8.74 -5.57
C ILE A 1206 -31.02 9.85 -6.62
N THR A 1207 -29.97 10.65 -6.65
CA THR A 1207 -29.79 11.78 -7.55
C THR A 1207 -28.43 11.66 -8.23
N LEU A 1208 -28.45 11.66 -9.56
CA LEU A 1208 -27.29 11.86 -10.41
C LEU A 1208 -27.30 13.32 -10.88
N ASP A 1209 -26.37 14.14 -10.40
CA ASP A 1209 -26.21 15.54 -10.82
C ASP A 1209 -24.93 15.68 -11.67
N LEU A 1210 -25.10 15.66 -12.99
CA LEU A 1210 -23.99 15.77 -13.94
C LEU A 1210 -23.35 17.16 -13.95
N ASN A 1211 -23.95 18.16 -13.30
CA ASN A 1211 -23.37 19.50 -13.18
C ASN A 1211 -22.27 19.58 -12.09
N GLN A 1212 -22.17 18.58 -11.21
CA GLN A 1212 -21.16 18.56 -10.12
C GLN A 1212 -19.80 18.01 -10.57
N VAL A 1213 -19.70 17.45 -11.79
CA VAL A 1213 -18.52 16.71 -12.28
C VAL A 1213 -17.24 17.57 -12.27
N ASP A 1214 -17.38 18.88 -12.49
CA ASP A 1214 -16.28 19.85 -12.56
C ASP A 1214 -16.01 20.57 -11.21
N ILE A 1215 -16.85 20.35 -10.18
CA ILE A 1215 -16.80 21.09 -8.91
C ILE A 1215 -16.44 20.16 -7.74
N ASP A 1216 -17.19 19.07 -7.56
CA ASP A 1216 -16.96 18.08 -6.50
C ASP A 1216 -17.55 16.73 -6.91
N ARG A 1217 -16.68 15.82 -7.37
CA ARG A 1217 -17.10 14.50 -7.88
C ARG A 1217 -17.72 13.58 -6.84
N ARG A 1218 -17.59 13.89 -5.55
CA ARG A 1218 -18.33 13.18 -4.48
C ARG A 1218 -19.82 13.50 -4.52
N LYS A 1219 -20.20 14.66 -5.07
CA LYS A 1219 -21.60 15.13 -5.15
C LYS A 1219 -22.31 14.75 -6.45
N VAL A 1220 -21.63 14.05 -7.36
CA VAL A 1220 -22.20 13.62 -8.65
C VAL A 1220 -23.30 12.59 -8.44
N VAL A 1221 -23.11 11.67 -7.50
CA VAL A 1221 -24.14 10.71 -7.09
C VAL A 1221 -24.41 10.94 -5.61
N THR A 1222 -25.63 11.33 -5.28
CA THR A 1222 -26.07 11.57 -3.89
C THR A 1222 -27.42 10.92 -3.65
N TRP A 1223 -27.76 10.71 -2.40
CA TRP A 1223 -29.08 10.27 -1.98
C TRP A 1223 -29.55 10.96 -0.72
N SER A 1224 -30.85 11.23 -0.64
CA SER A 1224 -31.48 11.84 0.53
C SER A 1224 -32.68 11.03 0.98
N LEU A 1225 -32.87 10.96 2.29
CA LEU A 1225 -34.05 10.36 2.92
C LEU A 1225 -35.20 11.37 2.84
N ASP A 1226 -36.30 11.01 2.18
CA ASP A 1226 -37.55 11.76 2.25
C ASP A 1226 -38.17 11.44 3.63
N ALA A 1227 -37.99 12.32 4.62
CA ALA A 1227 -38.55 12.11 5.96
C ALA A 1227 -40.08 12.12 5.92
N PRO A 1228 -40.78 11.10 6.45
CA PRO A 1228 -42.22 11.20 6.64
C PRO A 1228 -42.52 12.12 7.83
N ASP A 1229 -43.34 13.14 7.57
CA ASP A 1229 -44.04 13.88 8.61
C ASP A 1229 -44.81 12.91 9.53
N VAL A 1230 -44.70 13.14 10.85
CA VAL A 1230 -45.55 12.62 11.95
C VAL A 1230 -45.17 11.26 12.58
N ILE A 1231 -44.58 11.31 13.78
CA ILE A 1231 -45.02 10.45 14.91
C ILE A 1231 -45.81 11.35 15.88
N PRO A 1232 -47.06 11.00 16.25
CA PRO A 1232 -47.93 11.84 17.04
C PRO A 1232 -47.45 11.95 18.49
N ARG A 1233 -47.40 13.20 18.99
CA ARG A 1233 -47.24 13.52 20.42
C ARG A 1233 -48.31 12.78 21.23
N ARG A 1234 -47.89 11.99 22.22
CA ARG A 1234 -48.77 11.62 23.33
C ARG A 1234 -49.03 12.87 24.17
N GLU A 1235 -50.30 13.27 24.21
CA GLU A 1235 -50.83 14.33 25.06
C GLU A 1235 -50.65 13.97 26.54
N GLY A 1236 -50.32 14.99 27.35
CA GLY A 1236 -50.50 14.94 28.80
C GLY A 1236 -49.24 15.08 29.65
N LEU A 1237 -48.43 16.12 29.43
CA LEU A 1237 -47.61 16.73 30.48
C LEU A 1237 -47.57 18.26 30.24
N ASP A 1238 -47.86 18.99 31.31
CA ASP A 1238 -48.11 20.44 31.43
C ASP A 1238 -46.93 21.30 30.92
N PRO A 1239 -47.13 22.30 30.03
CA PRO A 1239 -46.08 23.20 29.56
C PRO A 1239 -45.67 24.31 30.56
N SER A 1240 -46.08 24.23 31.83
CA SER A 1240 -45.80 25.28 32.83
C SER A 1240 -44.90 24.88 34.02
N ALA A 1241 -44.15 23.79 33.93
CA ALA A 1241 -43.12 23.47 34.94
C ALA A 1241 -41.70 23.69 34.39
N ASP A 1242 -40.96 24.57 35.08
CA ASP A 1242 -39.63 25.09 34.78
C ASP A 1242 -38.69 24.14 34.02
N ALA A 1243 -38.32 24.53 32.81
CA ALA A 1243 -37.17 23.95 32.11
C ALA A 1243 -35.88 24.34 32.85
N PRO A 1244 -35.02 23.38 33.27
CA PRO A 1244 -33.71 23.70 33.80
C PRO A 1244 -32.85 24.34 32.70
N VAL A 1245 -32.51 25.60 32.92
CA VAL A 1245 -31.45 26.32 32.21
C VAL A 1245 -30.13 25.61 32.50
N PHE A 1246 -29.51 24.99 31.50
CA PHE A 1246 -28.12 24.57 31.62
C PHE A 1246 -27.22 25.82 31.55
N PRO A 1247 -26.32 26.03 32.54
CA PRO A 1247 -25.56 27.26 32.68
C PRO A 1247 -24.45 27.36 31.64
N THR A 1248 -24.37 28.53 31.00
CA THR A 1248 -23.17 29.05 30.34
C THR A 1248 -22.11 29.32 31.41
N TYR A 1249 -20.98 28.61 31.39
CA TYR A 1249 -19.84 28.90 32.26
C TYR A 1249 -18.93 29.94 31.60
N ASP A 1250 -18.71 31.03 32.35
CA ASP A 1250 -17.81 32.15 32.09
C ASP A 1250 -16.44 31.81 32.72
N TYR A 1251 -15.37 31.83 31.93
CA TYR A 1251 -14.01 31.51 32.38
C TYR A 1251 -13.18 32.80 32.55
N GLU A 1252 -13.41 33.52 33.65
CA GLU A 1252 -12.36 34.29 34.31
C GLU A 1252 -12.16 33.73 35.73
N ALA A 1253 -10.90 33.42 36.05
CA ALA A 1253 -10.37 32.95 37.32
C ALA A 1253 -10.71 31.50 37.74
N THR A 1254 -9.88 30.52 37.34
CA THR A 1254 -8.84 29.89 38.18
C THR A 1254 -8.12 28.78 37.44
#